data_AF-A0A0B7NP92-F1
#
_entry.id   AF-A0A0B7NP92-F1
#
_cell.length_a   1.000
_cell.length_b   1.000
_cell.length_c   1.000
_cell.angle_alpha   90.00
_cell.angle_beta   90.00
_cell.angle_gamma   90.00
#
_symmetry.space_group_name_H-M   'P 1'
#
loop_
_entity.id
_entity.type
_entity.pdbx_description
1 polymer ?
#
loop_
_entity_poly.entity_id
_entity_poly.type
_entity_poly.pdbx_seq_one_letter_code
_entity_poly.pdbx_strand_id
1 'polypeptide(L)'
;MHLYVKHATLINNCYPEKEGEKRPRSSELSYLVFYASSRPVKLTKVGLFLEKKAERDFSKGRKQNNQVTLEIVKALIEACNRDLNLFSKYVVKIIDMMLETNDIEVIDLACQVFVMFTSHHDGSTLGVDAELTKDYEQLLEKFAAFCSYENVDDTLKLQNRYIGQRALQAAVHSSALQASDFKVQLKIILSPLIHTLSKSKNPANALAQSNNDDIDINQSAIGHETLNAHSVEIIAAKTTALLFSKANGIAVKLSLGPFFKFMDDNEKWWPANFAVSMMELALNSLQPQYRYLLVSEILQQLEAVKSVANADIYKIEKHASLVSILDTILNANIPLVGISVLEVLNSLFTDLIKSVQDFKRFRDKEPSSPADTQGILEYAIQQGLAHSIGGLASQTYYLNQLNDITGYIISTLRVGNNSIETIDGLPVKEYRNVVLKCLDLVTTASSTKESQKEDIESSDENTPIYNHAVTLDAWIPALGLLTEKTSSETRVGFAFTLVHYLEATSENEIAIEPYPKHTLNQHGDVMLVNALHQSILDWIQLPNIDVHDIGAIHMVLSALTRKFGVDETIKAVPLVFKIQELVKQTLIQHTTRQRAVAAIVVEWLSMVGGFYRIDSLIQYADTLKSERSRLNEYSPVFLEPSTKDNFDKLEDLEPNNTTPVDKFADRKLVVQMLSKDGPLRDEDDTEGTDLETKLMMEWGSDDYINHDRSYRIRTSRNLNDLKAKLATPWTHTEVTRNEPGKKQTIRVENLKEALIGQTQQQQNDVSGIQSLTNACLGKRPNETVSDMSSLLQSLSLDTDISK
;
A
#
# COMPACT_ATOMS: atom_id res chain seq x y z
N MET A 1 -17.23 -70.37 7.21
CA MET A 1 -17.93 -69.09 7.45
C MET A 1 -17.74 -68.63 8.92
N HIS A 2 -16.49 -68.38 9.38
CA HIS A 2 -16.18 -68.14 10.81
C HIS A 2 -15.25 -66.94 11.10
N LEU A 3 -14.97 -66.08 10.12
CA LEU A 3 -13.92 -65.04 10.24
C LEU A 3 -14.35 -63.67 10.82
N TYR A 4 -15.62 -63.51 11.25
CA TYR A 4 -16.17 -62.23 11.72
C TYR A 4 -16.48 -62.13 13.23
N VAL A 5 -16.31 -63.21 14.00
CA VAL A 5 -16.94 -63.28 15.34
C VAL A 5 -16.30 -62.35 16.37
N LYS A 6 -14.95 -62.29 16.44
CA LYS A 6 -14.29 -61.60 17.57
C LYS A 6 -14.56 -60.09 17.62
N HIS A 7 -14.37 -59.36 16.52
CA HIS A 7 -14.60 -57.90 16.54
C HIS A 7 -16.08 -57.54 16.71
N ALA A 8 -17.00 -58.34 16.12
CA ALA A 8 -18.43 -58.15 16.29
C ALA A 8 -18.85 -58.29 17.76
N THR A 9 -18.33 -59.29 18.48
CA THR A 9 -18.57 -59.46 19.92
C THR A 9 -18.02 -58.28 20.71
N LEU A 10 -16.78 -57.84 20.46
CA LEU A 10 -16.17 -56.70 21.15
C LEU A 10 -16.98 -55.42 20.97
N ILE A 11 -17.43 -55.15 19.74
CA ILE A 11 -18.24 -53.97 19.44
C ILE A 11 -19.60 -54.06 20.14
N ASN A 12 -20.31 -55.19 20.03
CA ASN A 12 -21.60 -55.35 20.71
C ASN A 12 -21.48 -55.24 22.23
N ASN A 13 -20.36 -55.71 22.80
CA ASN A 13 -20.10 -55.55 24.23
C ASN A 13 -19.93 -54.09 24.64
N CYS A 14 -19.60 -53.16 23.76
CA CYS A 14 -19.51 -51.76 24.14
C CYS A 14 -20.88 -51.13 24.43
N TYR A 15 -21.99 -51.72 23.99
CA TYR A 15 -23.33 -51.16 24.15
C TYR A 15 -23.91 -51.50 25.53
N PRO A 16 -24.58 -50.53 26.20
CA PRO A 16 -25.27 -50.77 27.47
C PRO A 16 -26.36 -51.84 27.37
N GLU A 17 -26.55 -52.58 28.46
CA GLU A 17 -27.65 -53.54 28.60
C GLU A 17 -28.95 -52.86 29.08
N LYS A 18 -28.83 -51.71 29.75
CA LYS A 18 -29.97 -50.92 30.24
C LYS A 18 -30.39 -49.87 29.22
N GLU A 19 -31.68 -49.82 28.94
CA GLU A 19 -32.27 -48.76 28.11
C GLU A 19 -32.11 -47.39 28.81
N GLY A 20 -31.59 -46.40 28.10
CA GLY A 20 -31.41 -45.02 28.59
C GLY A 20 -29.96 -44.58 28.82
N GLU A 21 -28.99 -45.50 28.88
CA GLU A 21 -27.58 -45.15 28.98
C GLU A 21 -27.02 -44.67 27.62
N LYS A 22 -26.45 -43.46 27.59
CA LYS A 22 -25.96 -42.80 26.37
C LYS A 22 -24.47 -43.09 26.05
N ARG A 23 -23.71 -43.66 27.00
CA ARG A 23 -22.26 -43.86 26.89
C ARG A 23 -21.90 -45.33 26.71
N PRO A 24 -20.81 -45.65 25.98
CA PRO A 24 -20.31 -47.02 25.89
C PRO A 24 -19.81 -47.53 27.25
N ARG A 25 -19.85 -48.85 27.45
CA ARG A 25 -19.26 -49.51 28.63
C ARG A 25 -17.74 -49.30 28.63
N SER A 26 -17.22 -48.51 29.56
CA SER A 26 -15.83 -48.02 29.55
C SER A 26 -14.77 -49.13 29.48
N SER A 27 -14.96 -50.24 30.19
CA SER A 27 -14.03 -51.38 30.18
C SER A 27 -13.99 -52.07 28.81
N GLU A 28 -15.15 -52.28 28.20
CA GLU A 28 -15.29 -52.93 26.89
C GLU A 28 -14.77 -52.02 25.78
N LEU A 29 -15.06 -50.71 25.86
CA LEU A 29 -14.50 -49.72 24.93
C LEU A 29 -12.97 -49.71 24.98
N SER A 30 -12.39 -49.67 26.19
CA SER A 30 -10.93 -49.70 26.36
C SER A 30 -10.32 -50.96 25.74
N TYR A 31 -10.99 -52.12 25.89
CA TYR A 31 -10.53 -53.36 25.29
C TYR A 31 -10.68 -53.39 23.76
N LEU A 32 -11.76 -52.82 23.21
CA LEU A 32 -11.94 -52.63 21.77
C LEU A 32 -10.86 -51.71 21.19
N VAL A 33 -10.57 -50.59 21.85
CA VAL A 33 -9.52 -49.64 21.46
C VAL A 33 -8.16 -50.34 21.47
N PHE A 34 -7.81 -51.07 22.54
CA PHE A 34 -6.58 -51.86 22.61
C PHE A 34 -6.48 -52.90 21.48
N TYR A 35 -7.59 -53.59 21.19
CA TYR A 35 -7.65 -54.57 20.10
C TYR A 35 -7.39 -53.94 18.74
N ALA A 36 -7.96 -52.76 18.50
CA ALA A 36 -7.83 -52.01 17.26
C ALA A 36 -6.42 -51.43 17.08
N SER A 37 -5.88 -50.75 18.11
CA SER A 37 -4.56 -50.11 18.07
C SER A 37 -3.41 -51.12 17.98
N SER A 38 -3.55 -52.28 18.62
CA SER A 38 -2.55 -53.35 18.54
C SER A 38 -2.54 -54.08 17.18
N ARG A 39 -3.61 -53.94 16.38
CA ARG A 39 -3.79 -54.67 15.12
C ARG A 39 -4.48 -53.79 14.06
N PRO A 40 -3.78 -52.79 13.50
CA PRO A 40 -4.38 -51.82 12.58
C PRO A 40 -5.13 -52.43 11.39
N VAL A 41 -4.65 -53.56 10.84
CA VAL A 41 -5.31 -54.30 9.75
C VAL A 41 -6.76 -54.73 10.09
N LYS A 42 -7.11 -54.81 11.38
CA LYS A 42 -8.47 -55.13 11.82
C LYS A 42 -9.41 -53.92 11.81
N LEU A 43 -8.90 -52.69 11.73
CA LEU A 43 -9.69 -51.46 11.69
C LEU A 43 -10.69 -51.45 10.53
N THR A 44 -10.30 -51.94 9.35
CA THR A 44 -11.24 -52.03 8.21
C THR A 44 -12.45 -52.93 8.53
N LYS A 45 -12.26 -54.00 9.29
CA LYS A 45 -13.37 -54.89 9.71
C LYS A 45 -14.18 -54.29 10.86
N VAL A 46 -13.52 -53.60 11.79
CA VAL A 46 -14.16 -52.88 12.89
C VAL A 46 -15.05 -51.77 12.34
N GLY A 47 -14.53 -50.92 11.46
CA GLY A 47 -15.26 -49.86 10.78
C GLY A 47 -16.46 -50.36 10.00
N LEU A 48 -16.28 -51.40 9.16
CA LEU A 48 -17.38 -52.00 8.40
C LEU A 48 -18.50 -52.56 9.30
N PHE A 49 -18.14 -53.17 10.42
CA PHE A 49 -19.14 -53.70 11.36
C PHE A 49 -19.88 -52.56 12.09
N LEU A 50 -19.15 -51.51 12.49
CA LEU A 50 -19.74 -50.32 13.11
C LEU A 50 -20.72 -49.62 12.16
N GLU A 51 -20.35 -49.45 10.88
CA GLU A 51 -21.23 -48.88 9.85
C GLU A 51 -22.54 -49.67 9.74
N LYS A 52 -22.47 -51.00 9.54
CA LYS A 52 -23.66 -51.87 9.47
C LYS A 52 -24.48 -51.92 10.75
N LYS A 53 -23.86 -51.63 11.89
CA LYS A 53 -24.57 -51.54 13.16
C LYS A 53 -25.28 -50.19 13.28
N ALA A 54 -24.58 -49.10 12.95
CA ALA A 54 -25.14 -47.75 12.88
C ALA A 54 -26.37 -47.71 11.96
N GLU A 55 -26.27 -48.28 10.75
CA GLU A 55 -27.38 -48.36 9.78
C GLU A 55 -28.62 -49.06 10.36
N ARG A 56 -28.43 -50.18 11.07
CA ARG A 56 -29.52 -50.93 11.71
C ARG A 56 -30.14 -50.19 12.88
N ASP A 57 -29.32 -49.51 13.69
CA ASP A 57 -29.79 -48.77 14.86
C ASP A 57 -30.46 -47.45 14.44
N PHE A 58 -29.95 -46.78 13.40
CA PHE A 58 -30.57 -45.65 12.70
C PHE A 58 -31.95 -46.00 12.13
N SER A 59 -32.05 -47.08 11.33
CA SER A 59 -33.31 -47.54 10.74
C SER A 59 -34.40 -47.88 11.78
N LYS A 60 -33.99 -48.15 13.04
CA LYS A 60 -34.87 -48.47 14.16
C LYS A 60 -35.12 -47.28 15.09
N GLY A 61 -34.61 -46.09 14.79
CA GLY A 61 -34.75 -44.90 15.62
C GLY A 61 -34.09 -45.01 17.00
N ARG A 62 -33.04 -45.84 17.14
CA ARG A 62 -32.40 -46.11 18.44
C ARG A 62 -31.38 -45.03 18.81
N LYS A 63 -31.88 -43.87 19.23
CA LYS A 63 -31.08 -42.68 19.60
C LYS A 63 -29.88 -43.00 20.49
N GLN A 64 -30.06 -43.73 21.59
CA GLN A 64 -28.97 -44.02 22.54
C GLN A 64 -27.89 -44.90 21.91
N ASN A 65 -28.26 -45.89 21.08
CA ASN A 65 -27.29 -46.71 20.37
C ASN A 65 -26.51 -45.89 19.34
N ASN A 66 -27.15 -44.93 18.69
CA ASN A 66 -26.50 -44.00 17.77
C ASN A 66 -25.44 -43.16 18.51
N GLN A 67 -25.78 -42.63 19.69
CA GLN A 67 -24.84 -41.90 20.55
C GLN A 67 -23.65 -42.78 20.98
N VAL A 68 -23.91 -44.01 21.43
CA VAL A 68 -22.86 -44.98 21.78
C VAL A 68 -21.95 -45.29 20.59
N THR A 69 -22.51 -45.40 19.39
CA THR A 69 -21.73 -45.66 18.17
C THR A 69 -20.78 -44.49 17.85
N LEU A 70 -21.26 -43.25 17.96
CA LEU A 70 -20.43 -42.06 17.77
C LEU A 70 -19.29 -41.98 18.81
N GLU A 71 -19.56 -42.27 20.08
CA GLU A 71 -18.53 -42.31 21.13
C GLU A 71 -17.47 -43.39 20.88
N ILE A 72 -17.88 -44.58 20.41
CA ILE A 72 -16.93 -45.63 20.01
C ILE A 72 -16.06 -45.14 18.84
N VAL A 73 -16.67 -44.53 17.82
CA VAL A 73 -15.94 -44.01 16.65
C VAL A 73 -14.95 -42.91 17.08
N LYS A 74 -15.37 -41.98 17.93
CA LYS A 74 -14.51 -40.92 18.49
C LYS A 74 -13.27 -41.48 19.17
N ALA A 75 -13.45 -42.44 20.08
CA ALA A 75 -12.35 -43.09 20.79
C ALA A 75 -11.41 -43.86 19.86
N LEU A 76 -11.93 -44.48 18.80
CA LEU A 76 -11.12 -45.16 17.79
C LEU A 76 -10.31 -44.16 16.96
N ILE A 77 -10.87 -43.01 16.57
CA ILE A 77 -10.15 -41.96 15.85
C ILE A 77 -8.99 -41.45 16.71
N GLU A 78 -9.24 -41.13 17.98
CA GLU A 78 -8.23 -40.60 18.90
C GLU A 78 -7.09 -41.60 19.13
N ALA A 79 -7.41 -42.87 19.41
CA ALA A 79 -6.42 -43.87 19.73
C ALA A 79 -5.71 -44.49 18.52
N CYS A 80 -6.32 -44.44 17.33
CA CYS A 80 -5.81 -45.05 16.10
C CYS A 80 -5.56 -44.01 14.99
N ASN A 81 -5.28 -42.75 15.34
CA ASN A 81 -5.13 -41.64 14.38
C ASN A 81 -4.10 -41.92 13.25
N ARG A 82 -2.99 -42.61 13.55
CA ARG A 82 -1.97 -42.99 12.55
C ARG A 82 -2.49 -43.92 11.45
N ASP A 83 -3.51 -44.70 11.76
CA ASP A 83 -4.11 -45.70 10.88
C ASP A 83 -5.54 -45.31 10.45
N LEU A 84 -5.92 -44.04 10.64
CA LEU A 84 -7.27 -43.53 10.38
C LEU A 84 -7.74 -43.78 8.95
N ASN A 85 -6.81 -43.71 7.99
CA ASN A 85 -7.07 -43.97 6.58
C ASN A 85 -7.60 -45.39 6.29
N LEU A 86 -7.36 -46.37 7.17
CA LEU A 86 -7.88 -47.74 7.01
C LEU A 86 -9.39 -47.88 7.23
N PHE A 87 -10.01 -46.88 7.87
CA PHE A 87 -11.43 -46.90 8.22
C PHE A 87 -12.16 -45.56 8.06
N SER A 88 -11.50 -44.54 7.50
CA SER A 88 -12.04 -43.19 7.27
C SER A 88 -13.38 -43.20 6.52
N LYS A 89 -13.53 -44.02 5.47
CA LYS A 89 -14.79 -44.14 4.72
C LYS A 89 -15.98 -44.59 5.56
N TYR A 90 -15.74 -45.45 6.55
CA TYR A 90 -16.80 -45.89 7.45
C TYR A 90 -17.15 -44.79 8.45
N VAL A 91 -16.15 -44.02 8.90
CA VAL A 91 -16.38 -42.85 9.77
C VAL A 91 -17.26 -41.82 9.05
N VAL A 92 -16.90 -41.44 7.82
CA VAL A 92 -17.66 -40.47 7.01
C VAL A 92 -19.11 -40.92 6.83
N LYS A 93 -19.34 -42.18 6.41
CA LYS A 93 -20.71 -42.74 6.24
C LYS A 93 -21.50 -42.78 7.55
N ILE A 94 -20.86 -43.12 8.67
CA ILE A 94 -21.54 -43.11 9.97
C ILE A 94 -21.97 -41.69 10.34
N ILE A 95 -21.06 -40.70 10.25
CA ILE A 95 -21.39 -39.31 10.57
C ILE A 95 -22.52 -38.82 9.66
N ASP A 96 -22.42 -39.08 8.35
CA ASP A 96 -23.42 -38.70 7.35
C ASP A 96 -24.84 -39.21 7.70
N MET A 97 -24.96 -40.50 8.07
CA MET A 97 -26.22 -41.07 8.53
C MET A 97 -26.72 -40.42 9.82
N MET A 98 -25.83 -40.08 10.76
CA MET A 98 -26.23 -39.48 12.04
C MET A 98 -26.83 -38.08 11.87
N LEU A 99 -26.40 -37.33 10.85
CA LEU A 99 -26.96 -36.01 10.54
C LEU A 99 -28.44 -36.07 10.09
N GLU A 100 -28.92 -37.23 9.61
CA GLU A 100 -30.31 -37.42 9.15
C GLU A 100 -31.30 -37.77 10.27
N THR A 101 -30.83 -37.88 11.52
CA THR A 101 -31.66 -38.30 12.66
C THR A 101 -32.67 -37.26 13.13
N ASN A 102 -32.54 -35.99 12.70
CA ASN A 102 -33.30 -34.83 13.20
C ASN A 102 -33.23 -34.64 14.73
N ASP A 103 -32.23 -35.25 15.41
CA ASP A 103 -32.03 -35.13 16.84
C ASP A 103 -30.77 -34.30 17.13
N ILE A 104 -30.96 -33.14 17.76
CA ILE A 104 -29.88 -32.16 17.96
C ILE A 104 -28.73 -32.70 18.82
N GLU A 105 -29.01 -33.59 19.79
CA GLU A 105 -27.95 -34.20 20.61
C GLU A 105 -27.10 -35.16 19.78
N VAL A 106 -27.72 -35.91 18.87
CA VAL A 106 -27.00 -36.84 17.97
C VAL A 106 -26.20 -36.05 16.92
N ILE A 107 -26.79 -34.99 16.37
CA ILE A 107 -26.16 -34.11 15.38
C ILE A 107 -24.96 -33.38 15.98
N ASP A 108 -25.08 -32.81 17.19
CA ASP A 108 -23.97 -32.15 17.86
C ASP A 108 -22.83 -33.14 18.17
N LEU A 109 -23.15 -34.34 18.65
CA LEU A 109 -22.16 -35.37 18.89
C LEU A 109 -21.48 -35.81 17.58
N ALA A 110 -22.23 -35.96 16.49
CA ALA A 110 -21.68 -36.27 15.17
C ALA A 110 -20.72 -35.17 14.69
N CYS A 111 -21.05 -33.90 14.92
CA CYS A 111 -20.15 -32.78 14.68
C CYS A 111 -18.89 -32.86 15.53
N GLN A 112 -18.97 -33.22 16.82
CA GLN A 112 -17.77 -33.42 17.65
C GLN A 112 -16.88 -34.55 17.11
N VAL A 113 -17.46 -35.66 16.65
CA VAL A 113 -16.71 -36.74 16.01
C VAL A 113 -16.06 -36.24 14.71
N PHE A 114 -16.76 -35.42 13.93
CA PHE A 114 -16.23 -34.82 12.72
C PHE A 114 -15.04 -33.88 13.00
N VAL A 115 -15.15 -33.00 14.01
CA VAL A 115 -14.04 -32.13 14.45
C VAL A 115 -12.82 -32.95 14.83
N MET A 116 -13.01 -34.07 15.55
CA MET A 116 -11.93 -34.99 15.89
C MET A 116 -11.34 -35.68 14.66
N PHE A 117 -12.20 -36.13 13.74
CA PHE A 117 -11.80 -36.74 12.48
C PHE A 117 -10.91 -35.80 11.65
N THR A 118 -11.34 -34.56 11.42
CA THR A 118 -10.59 -33.58 10.61
C THR A 118 -9.27 -33.14 11.25
N SER A 119 -9.16 -33.24 12.58
CA SER A 119 -7.92 -32.95 13.32
C SER A 119 -6.83 -34.00 13.12
N HIS A 120 -7.20 -35.22 12.69
CA HIS A 120 -6.28 -36.33 12.52
C HIS A 120 -6.18 -36.88 11.09
N HIS A 121 -7.18 -36.59 10.24
CA HIS A 121 -7.18 -37.04 8.85
C HIS A 121 -6.25 -36.17 8.01
N ASP A 122 -5.32 -36.82 7.29
CA ASP A 122 -4.27 -36.15 6.52
C ASP A 122 -4.69 -35.82 5.08
N GLY A 123 -5.87 -36.26 4.65
CA GLY A 123 -6.37 -36.08 3.29
C GLY A 123 -5.78 -37.02 2.25
N SER A 124 -4.81 -37.88 2.60
CA SER A 124 -4.09 -38.71 1.62
C SER A 124 -4.97 -39.70 0.85
N THR A 125 -6.11 -40.09 1.43
CA THR A 125 -7.12 -40.92 0.77
C THR A 125 -8.16 -40.13 -0.01
N LEU A 126 -8.31 -38.82 0.24
CA LEU A 126 -9.17 -37.94 -0.55
C LEU A 126 -8.49 -37.65 -1.90
N GLY A 127 -9.25 -37.65 -2.98
CA GLY A 127 -8.74 -37.56 -4.36
C GLY A 127 -8.25 -38.89 -4.95
N VAL A 128 -7.83 -39.85 -4.11
CA VAL A 128 -7.42 -41.20 -4.56
C VAL A 128 -8.60 -42.16 -4.57
N ASP A 129 -9.37 -42.22 -3.47
CA ASP A 129 -10.61 -42.98 -3.39
C ASP A 129 -11.78 -42.07 -3.77
N ALA A 130 -12.29 -42.26 -4.99
CA ALA A 130 -13.37 -41.43 -5.54
C ALA A 130 -14.70 -41.58 -4.77
N GLU A 131 -14.98 -42.75 -4.20
CA GLU A 131 -16.20 -42.96 -3.40
C GLU A 131 -16.09 -42.19 -2.09
N LEU A 132 -14.97 -42.35 -1.37
CA LEU A 132 -14.72 -41.61 -0.13
C LEU A 132 -14.73 -40.09 -0.36
N THR A 133 -14.11 -39.62 -1.46
CA THR A 133 -14.04 -38.18 -1.77
C THR A 133 -15.45 -37.61 -1.96
N LYS A 134 -16.28 -38.31 -2.74
CA LYS A 134 -17.68 -37.93 -2.95
C LYS A 134 -18.47 -37.95 -1.64
N ASP A 135 -18.33 -38.99 -0.84
CA ASP A 135 -19.03 -39.12 0.45
C ASP A 135 -18.61 -37.99 1.42
N TYR A 136 -17.32 -37.63 1.43
CA TYR A 136 -16.81 -36.53 2.25
C TYR A 136 -17.35 -35.17 1.80
N GLU A 137 -17.37 -34.90 0.49
CA GLU A 137 -17.94 -33.66 -0.06
C GLU A 137 -19.44 -33.55 0.21
N GLN A 138 -20.21 -34.65 0.10
CA GLN A 138 -21.63 -34.69 0.46
C GLN A 138 -21.86 -34.44 1.96
N LEU A 139 -21.01 -35.01 2.82
CA LEU A 139 -21.03 -34.75 4.25
C LEU A 139 -20.77 -33.26 4.54
N LEU A 140 -19.79 -32.65 3.87
CA LEU A 140 -19.53 -31.22 3.97
C LEU A 140 -20.72 -30.37 3.50
N GLU A 141 -21.41 -30.76 2.42
CA GLU A 141 -22.62 -30.07 1.95
C GLU A 141 -23.74 -30.11 2.99
N LYS A 142 -23.94 -31.24 3.69
CA LYS A 142 -24.90 -31.34 4.79
C LYS A 142 -24.52 -30.43 5.96
N PHE A 143 -23.25 -30.37 6.34
CA PHE A 143 -22.78 -29.44 7.36
C PHE A 143 -22.96 -27.97 6.95
N ALA A 144 -22.65 -27.63 5.70
CA ALA A 144 -22.87 -26.31 5.14
C ALA A 144 -24.35 -25.90 5.17
N ALA A 145 -25.28 -26.83 4.95
CA ALA A 145 -26.72 -26.57 5.03
C ALA A 145 -27.15 -26.14 6.45
N PHE A 146 -26.54 -26.68 7.51
CA PHE A 146 -26.84 -26.28 8.89
C PHE A 146 -26.51 -24.81 9.18
N CYS A 147 -25.52 -24.21 8.51
CA CYS A 147 -25.19 -22.78 8.65
C CYS A 147 -26.34 -21.84 8.24
N SER A 148 -27.24 -22.31 7.38
CA SER A 148 -28.42 -21.56 6.92
C SER A 148 -29.73 -22.14 7.45
N TYR A 149 -29.68 -23.01 8.47
CA TYR A 149 -30.87 -23.64 9.04
C TYR A 149 -31.84 -22.60 9.59
N GLU A 150 -33.13 -22.81 9.35
CA GLU A 150 -34.24 -21.96 9.81
C GLU A 150 -35.23 -22.84 10.58
N ASN A 151 -35.71 -22.33 11.72
CA ASN A 151 -36.71 -22.98 12.55
C ASN A 151 -37.50 -21.92 13.33
N VAL A 152 -38.69 -22.28 13.81
CA VAL A 152 -39.51 -21.43 14.68
C VAL A 152 -38.87 -21.28 16.07
N ASP A 153 -38.18 -22.31 16.55
CA ASP A 153 -37.38 -22.25 17.76
C ASP A 153 -36.01 -21.62 17.48
N ASP A 154 -35.82 -20.39 17.95
CA ASP A 154 -34.57 -19.64 17.83
C ASP A 154 -33.38 -20.35 18.48
N THR A 155 -33.60 -21.12 19.55
CA THR A 155 -32.54 -21.90 20.21
C THR A 155 -32.06 -23.01 19.30
N LEU A 156 -33.00 -23.81 18.77
CA LEU A 156 -32.68 -24.88 17.84
C LEU A 156 -32.03 -24.34 16.55
N LYS A 157 -32.54 -23.21 16.04
CA LYS A 157 -31.97 -22.49 14.91
C LYS A 157 -30.51 -22.11 15.16
N LEU A 158 -30.23 -21.48 16.29
CA LEU A 158 -28.90 -21.03 16.67
C LEU A 158 -27.93 -22.20 16.87
N GLN A 159 -28.36 -23.26 17.56
CA GLN A 159 -27.56 -24.46 17.79
C GLN A 159 -27.15 -25.14 16.48
N ASN A 160 -28.09 -25.33 15.56
CA ASN A 160 -27.78 -25.92 14.25
C ASN A 160 -26.80 -25.05 13.45
N ARG A 161 -26.99 -23.73 13.43
CA ARG A 161 -26.04 -22.82 12.76
C ARG A 161 -24.65 -22.91 13.35
N TYR A 162 -24.55 -22.94 14.67
CA TYR A 162 -23.28 -23.11 15.37
C TYR A 162 -22.61 -24.45 15.02
N ILE A 163 -23.36 -25.55 14.99
CA ILE A 163 -22.87 -26.87 14.56
C ILE A 163 -22.31 -26.81 13.13
N GLY A 164 -23.04 -26.21 12.19
CA GLY A 164 -22.57 -26.02 10.82
C GLY A 164 -21.24 -25.25 10.77
N GLN A 165 -21.17 -24.10 11.46
CA GLN A 165 -19.95 -23.28 11.50
C GLN A 165 -18.75 -24.02 12.10
N ARG A 166 -18.94 -24.80 13.17
CA ARG A 166 -17.90 -25.63 13.77
C ARG A 166 -17.35 -26.66 12.80
N ALA A 167 -18.23 -27.36 12.09
CA ALA A 167 -17.83 -28.36 11.11
C ALA A 167 -17.05 -27.73 9.94
N LEU A 168 -17.50 -26.60 9.41
CA LEU A 168 -16.78 -25.89 8.35
C LEU A 168 -15.41 -25.39 8.82
N GLN A 169 -15.32 -24.84 10.03
CA GLN A 169 -14.03 -24.42 10.59
C GLN A 169 -13.08 -25.60 10.78
N ALA A 170 -13.59 -26.75 11.22
CA ALA A 170 -12.79 -27.96 11.38
C ALA A 170 -12.27 -28.51 10.04
N ALA A 171 -13.08 -28.44 8.98
CA ALA A 171 -12.66 -28.77 7.61
C ALA A 171 -11.53 -27.85 7.12
N VAL A 172 -11.64 -26.53 7.36
CA VAL A 172 -10.59 -25.56 7.03
C VAL A 172 -9.32 -25.74 7.88
N HIS A 173 -9.49 -26.20 9.14
CA HIS A 173 -8.36 -26.51 10.01
C HIS A 173 -7.58 -27.75 9.53
N SER A 174 -8.23 -28.70 8.86
CA SER A 174 -7.59 -29.91 8.36
C SER A 174 -6.55 -29.63 7.26
N SER A 175 -5.50 -30.45 7.22
CA SER A 175 -4.59 -30.49 6.06
C SER A 175 -5.27 -31.08 4.82
N ALA A 176 -6.38 -31.81 5.01
CA ALA A 176 -7.10 -32.49 3.95
C ALA A 176 -7.74 -31.54 2.92
N LEU A 177 -8.01 -30.28 3.28
CA LEU A 177 -8.60 -29.28 2.38
C LEU A 177 -7.80 -29.10 1.08
N GLN A 178 -6.46 -29.16 1.16
CA GLN A 178 -5.56 -29.00 0.01
C GLN A 178 -5.25 -30.32 -0.72
N ALA A 179 -5.69 -31.47 -0.19
CA ALA A 179 -5.29 -32.79 -0.69
C ALA A 179 -6.14 -33.27 -1.88
N SER A 180 -7.39 -32.80 -1.99
CA SER A 180 -8.32 -33.17 -3.07
C SER A 180 -8.70 -31.96 -3.94
N ASP A 181 -9.91 -31.95 -4.53
CA ASP A 181 -10.38 -30.81 -5.32
C ASP A 181 -10.68 -29.60 -4.40
N PHE A 182 -9.66 -28.77 -4.22
CA PHE A 182 -9.72 -27.57 -3.42
C PHE A 182 -10.84 -26.62 -3.89
N LYS A 183 -11.10 -26.53 -5.19
CA LYS A 183 -12.11 -25.62 -5.76
C LYS A 183 -13.53 -26.07 -5.41
N VAL A 184 -13.81 -27.37 -5.46
CA VAL A 184 -15.11 -27.93 -5.07
C VAL A 184 -15.36 -27.70 -3.59
N GLN A 185 -14.41 -28.03 -2.71
CA GLN A 185 -14.56 -27.82 -1.28
C GLN A 185 -14.68 -26.34 -0.90
N LEU A 186 -13.90 -25.46 -1.52
CA LEU A 186 -14.03 -24.01 -1.32
C LEU A 186 -15.44 -23.51 -1.63
N LYS A 187 -16.06 -24.00 -2.71
CA LYS A 187 -17.42 -23.61 -3.08
C LYS A 187 -18.43 -24.00 -1.99
N ILE A 188 -18.28 -25.20 -1.43
CA ILE A 188 -19.14 -25.71 -0.34
C ILE A 188 -18.94 -24.89 0.94
N ILE A 189 -17.69 -24.60 1.29
CA ILE A 189 -17.32 -23.93 2.55
C ILE A 189 -17.60 -22.43 2.49
N LEU A 190 -17.16 -21.71 1.45
CA LEU A 190 -17.22 -20.25 1.41
C LEU A 190 -18.66 -19.73 1.24
N SER A 191 -19.52 -20.42 0.50
CA SER A 191 -20.90 -19.96 0.27
C SER A 191 -21.68 -19.67 1.58
N PRO A 192 -21.79 -20.59 2.56
CA PRO A 192 -22.47 -20.31 3.83
C PRO A 192 -21.73 -19.31 4.72
N LEU A 193 -20.40 -19.25 4.66
CA LEU A 193 -19.60 -18.26 5.41
C LEU A 193 -19.89 -16.85 4.93
N ILE A 194 -19.82 -16.64 3.61
CA ILE A 194 -20.10 -15.36 2.96
C ILE A 194 -21.54 -14.92 3.27
N HIS A 195 -22.51 -15.84 3.15
CA HIS A 195 -23.91 -15.52 3.46
C HIS A 195 -24.10 -15.09 4.92
N THR A 196 -23.44 -15.78 5.86
CA THR A 196 -23.48 -15.42 7.28
C THR A 196 -22.91 -14.03 7.51
N LEU A 197 -21.73 -13.73 6.94
CA LEU A 197 -21.07 -12.44 7.08
C LEU A 197 -21.82 -11.30 6.39
N SER A 198 -22.46 -11.57 5.24
CA SER A 198 -23.26 -10.58 4.51
C SER A 198 -24.50 -10.08 5.26
N LYS A 199 -24.97 -10.85 6.24
CA LYS A 199 -26.09 -10.50 7.12
C LYS A 199 -25.64 -9.90 8.45
N SER A 200 -24.35 -9.96 8.77
CA SER A 200 -23.84 -9.36 9.99
C SER A 200 -23.90 -7.83 9.91
N LYS A 201 -24.13 -7.20 11.06
CA LYS A 201 -24.04 -5.74 11.21
C LYS A 201 -22.61 -5.28 11.46
N ASN A 202 -21.72 -6.20 11.85
CA ASN A 202 -20.34 -5.89 12.19
C ASN A 202 -19.43 -6.15 10.99
N PRO A 203 -18.39 -5.33 10.78
CA PRO A 203 -17.37 -5.61 9.77
C PRO A 203 -16.72 -6.98 10.01
N ALA A 204 -16.59 -7.79 8.96
CA ALA A 204 -15.97 -9.11 9.00
C ALA A 204 -14.55 -9.07 9.58
N ASN A 205 -13.73 -8.09 9.18
CA ASN A 205 -12.38 -7.91 9.73
C ASN A 205 -12.39 -7.71 11.26
N ALA A 206 -13.29 -6.85 11.76
CA ALA A 206 -13.44 -6.62 13.20
C ALA A 206 -13.90 -7.87 13.96
N LEU A 207 -14.80 -8.67 13.36
CA LEU A 207 -15.22 -9.95 13.92
C LEU A 207 -14.06 -10.95 14.01
N ALA A 208 -13.22 -11.02 12.98
CA ALA A 208 -12.06 -11.91 12.95
C ALA A 208 -11.00 -11.55 14.02
N GLN A 209 -10.83 -10.25 14.30
CA GLN A 209 -9.90 -9.71 15.30
C GLN A 209 -10.45 -9.75 16.74
N SER A 210 -11.69 -10.20 16.95
CA SER A 210 -12.28 -10.25 18.29
C SER A 210 -11.56 -11.26 19.21
N ASN A 211 -11.04 -10.75 20.32
CA ASN A 211 -10.42 -11.55 21.42
C ASN A 211 -11.50 -12.19 22.30
N ASN A 212 -12.42 -12.92 21.68
CA ASN A 212 -13.44 -13.67 22.40
C ASN A 212 -12.91 -15.09 22.62
N ASP A 213 -12.31 -15.32 23.79
CA ASP A 213 -11.72 -16.61 24.21
C ASP A 213 -12.77 -17.70 24.44
N ASP A 214 -14.05 -17.34 24.53
CA ASP A 214 -15.18 -18.26 24.75
C ASP A 214 -15.61 -19.06 23.51
N ILE A 215 -14.96 -18.86 22.34
CA ILE A 215 -15.37 -19.49 21.09
C ILE A 215 -14.38 -20.58 20.70
N ASP A 216 -14.69 -21.82 21.10
CA ASP A 216 -13.95 -23.03 20.74
C ASP A 216 -14.83 -24.01 19.94
N ILE A 217 -14.33 -24.45 18.78
CA ILE A 217 -15.02 -25.45 17.94
C ILE A 217 -15.17 -26.82 18.61
N ASN A 218 -14.43 -27.09 19.68
CA ASN A 218 -14.59 -28.32 20.46
C ASN A 218 -15.79 -28.25 21.42
N GLN A 219 -16.30 -27.05 21.73
CA GLN A 219 -17.41 -26.86 22.66
C GLN A 219 -18.75 -27.24 22.01
N SER A 220 -19.53 -28.08 22.70
CA SER A 220 -20.86 -28.52 22.27
C SER A 220 -21.82 -27.34 22.09
N ALA A 221 -22.74 -27.45 21.13
CA ALA A 221 -23.87 -26.53 21.00
C ALA A 221 -24.91 -26.72 22.13
N ILE A 222 -24.90 -27.89 22.77
CA ILE A 222 -25.86 -28.26 23.83
C ILE A 222 -25.34 -27.76 25.18
N GLY A 223 -26.16 -26.98 25.88
CA GLY A 223 -25.79 -26.42 27.19
C GLY A 223 -24.77 -25.28 27.11
N HIS A 224 -24.56 -24.70 25.93
CA HIS A 224 -23.68 -23.55 25.75
C HIS A 224 -24.41 -22.24 26.11
N GLU A 225 -24.33 -21.84 27.38
CA GLU A 225 -25.09 -20.71 27.94
C GLU A 225 -24.80 -19.35 27.29
N THR A 226 -23.58 -19.15 26.78
CA THR A 226 -23.14 -17.91 26.13
C THR A 226 -23.39 -17.87 24.62
N LEU A 227 -23.93 -18.95 24.04
CA LEU A 227 -24.15 -19.05 22.60
C LEU A 227 -25.17 -18.00 22.13
N ASN A 228 -24.79 -17.19 21.16
CA ASN A 228 -25.66 -16.19 20.54
C ASN A 228 -25.33 -16.03 19.04
N ALA A 229 -26.14 -15.23 18.33
CA ALA A 229 -25.94 -14.99 16.90
C ALA A 229 -24.55 -14.40 16.58
N HIS A 230 -24.00 -13.58 17.48
CA HIS A 230 -22.67 -12.99 17.32
C HIS A 230 -21.56 -14.05 17.40
N SER A 231 -21.70 -15.10 18.20
CA SER A 231 -20.77 -16.24 18.21
C SER A 231 -20.67 -16.93 16.85
N VAL A 232 -21.80 -17.08 16.15
CA VAL A 232 -21.87 -17.68 14.80
C VAL A 232 -21.16 -16.79 13.78
N GLU A 233 -21.36 -15.47 13.86
CA GLU A 233 -20.68 -14.48 13.01
C GLU A 233 -19.16 -14.47 13.23
N ILE A 234 -18.70 -14.54 14.48
CA ILE A 234 -17.27 -14.58 14.82
C ILE A 234 -16.63 -15.85 14.27
N ILE A 235 -17.26 -17.04 14.43
CA ILE A 235 -16.70 -18.27 13.84
C ILE A 235 -16.63 -18.15 12.32
N ALA A 236 -17.65 -17.61 11.66
CA ALA A 236 -17.62 -17.45 10.22
C ALA A 236 -16.46 -16.55 9.75
N ALA A 237 -16.22 -15.44 10.46
CA ALA A 237 -15.11 -14.52 10.20
C ALA A 237 -13.75 -15.19 10.46
N LYS A 238 -13.58 -15.83 11.64
CA LYS A 238 -12.35 -16.56 12.01
C LYS A 238 -12.05 -17.72 11.05
N THR A 239 -13.08 -18.41 10.57
CA THR A 239 -12.95 -19.49 9.57
C THR A 239 -12.45 -18.95 8.23
N THR A 240 -13.03 -17.83 7.80
CA THR A 240 -12.59 -17.16 6.57
C THR A 240 -11.14 -16.68 6.69
N ALA A 241 -10.77 -16.12 7.85
CA ALA A 241 -9.40 -15.69 8.13
C ALA A 241 -8.42 -16.88 8.13
N LEU A 242 -8.79 -17.99 8.78
CA LEU A 242 -7.99 -19.22 8.79
C LEU A 242 -7.77 -19.79 7.38
N LEU A 243 -8.77 -19.68 6.51
CA LEU A 243 -8.69 -20.12 5.12
C LEU A 243 -7.66 -19.30 4.34
N PHE A 244 -7.68 -17.96 4.49
CA PHE A 244 -6.68 -17.08 3.86
C PHE A 244 -5.28 -17.22 4.46
N SER A 245 -5.14 -17.47 5.75
CA SER A 245 -3.81 -17.64 6.37
C SER A 245 -3.07 -18.90 5.90
N LYS A 246 -3.82 -19.90 5.41
CA LYS A 246 -3.29 -21.12 4.81
C LYS A 246 -3.17 -21.08 3.29
N ALA A 247 -3.66 -20.01 2.64
CA ALA A 247 -3.66 -19.93 1.18
C ALA A 247 -2.24 -19.73 0.62
N ASN A 248 -1.87 -20.57 -0.34
CA ASN A 248 -0.75 -20.31 -1.25
C ASN A 248 -1.20 -19.42 -2.43
N GLY A 249 -0.28 -19.02 -3.31
CA GLY A 249 -0.60 -18.08 -4.40
C GLY A 249 -1.79 -18.48 -5.28
N ILE A 250 -1.90 -19.76 -5.66
CA ILE A 250 -3.05 -20.26 -6.46
C ILE A 250 -4.32 -20.25 -5.60
N ALA A 251 -4.21 -20.67 -4.34
CA ALA A 251 -5.33 -20.73 -3.42
C ALA A 251 -5.90 -19.35 -3.08
N VAL A 252 -5.09 -18.27 -3.09
CA VAL A 252 -5.59 -16.90 -2.93
C VAL A 252 -6.62 -16.58 -4.02
N LYS A 253 -6.24 -16.77 -5.29
CA LYS A 253 -7.12 -16.50 -6.44
C LYS A 253 -8.40 -17.33 -6.39
N LEU A 254 -8.28 -18.63 -6.10
CA LEU A 254 -9.44 -19.52 -6.01
C LEU A 254 -10.37 -19.16 -4.85
N SER A 255 -9.82 -18.66 -3.73
CA SER A 255 -10.59 -18.23 -2.56
C SER A 255 -11.31 -16.90 -2.77
N LEU A 256 -10.74 -15.97 -3.53
CA LEU A 256 -11.36 -14.67 -3.82
C LEU A 256 -12.55 -14.78 -4.78
N GLY A 257 -12.49 -15.68 -5.76
CA GLY A 257 -13.54 -15.85 -6.77
C GLY A 257 -14.97 -16.00 -6.22
N PRO A 258 -15.21 -16.86 -5.21
CA PRO A 258 -16.52 -16.98 -4.56
C PRO A 258 -17.04 -15.68 -3.94
N PHE A 259 -16.19 -14.80 -3.40
CA PHE A 259 -16.61 -13.50 -2.87
C PHE A 259 -17.10 -12.59 -3.98
N PHE A 260 -16.33 -12.47 -5.08
CA PHE A 260 -16.74 -11.69 -6.24
C PHE A 260 -18.03 -12.21 -6.84
N LYS A 261 -18.13 -13.54 -7.01
CA LYS A 261 -19.35 -14.18 -7.52
C LYS A 261 -20.55 -13.93 -6.61
N PHE A 262 -20.39 -14.00 -5.29
CA PHE A 262 -21.48 -13.70 -4.37
C PHE A 262 -21.94 -12.25 -4.48
N MET A 263 -21.00 -11.29 -4.51
CA MET A 263 -21.34 -9.88 -4.69
C MET A 263 -21.99 -9.62 -6.04
N ASP A 264 -21.55 -10.33 -7.08
CA ASP A 264 -22.12 -10.24 -8.41
C ASP A 264 -23.57 -10.77 -8.44
N ASP A 265 -23.77 -12.00 -7.95
CA ASP A 265 -25.07 -12.72 -7.98
C ASP A 265 -26.12 -12.08 -7.04
N ASN A 266 -25.71 -11.35 -5.99
CA ASN A 266 -26.61 -10.79 -4.97
C ASN A 266 -26.69 -9.26 -4.97
N GLU A 267 -26.05 -8.58 -5.93
CA GLU A 267 -25.98 -7.11 -6.02
C GLU A 267 -25.48 -6.46 -4.70
N LYS A 268 -24.42 -7.03 -4.12
CA LYS A 268 -23.82 -6.61 -2.84
C LYS A 268 -22.53 -5.81 -2.97
N TRP A 269 -22.29 -5.23 -4.15
CA TRP A 269 -21.13 -4.35 -4.34
C TRP A 269 -21.29 -3.05 -3.59
N TRP A 270 -22.45 -2.38 -3.67
CA TRP A 270 -22.68 -1.07 -3.07
C TRP A 270 -23.81 -1.09 -2.03
N PRO A 271 -23.70 -0.36 -0.90
CA PRO A 271 -22.53 0.36 -0.38
C PRO A 271 -21.31 -0.54 -0.15
N ALA A 272 -20.10 0.03 -0.28
CA ALA A 272 -18.85 -0.73 -0.30
C ALA A 272 -18.46 -1.41 1.02
N ASN A 273 -19.16 -1.15 2.14
CA ASN A 273 -18.78 -1.60 3.48
C ASN A 273 -18.54 -3.12 3.58
N PHE A 274 -19.42 -3.91 2.98
CA PHE A 274 -19.28 -5.37 2.99
C PHE A 274 -18.07 -5.81 2.17
N ALA A 275 -17.95 -5.31 0.94
CA ALA A 275 -16.87 -5.64 0.03
C ALA A 275 -15.49 -5.27 0.62
N VAL A 276 -15.35 -4.04 1.12
CA VAL A 276 -14.14 -3.53 1.79
C VAL A 276 -13.81 -4.39 3.01
N SER A 277 -14.78 -4.65 3.88
CA SER A 277 -14.52 -5.41 5.11
C SER A 277 -14.08 -6.86 4.85
N MET A 278 -14.60 -7.50 3.80
CA MET A 278 -14.16 -8.84 3.40
C MET A 278 -12.73 -8.84 2.85
N MET A 279 -12.36 -7.83 2.06
CA MET A 279 -11.02 -7.72 1.49
C MET A 279 -9.99 -7.28 2.54
N GLU A 280 -10.37 -6.45 3.51
CA GLU A 280 -9.54 -6.17 4.69
C GLU A 280 -9.29 -7.43 5.52
N LEU A 281 -10.32 -8.24 5.77
CA LEU A 281 -10.16 -9.54 6.44
C LEU A 281 -9.15 -10.41 5.68
N ALA A 282 -9.29 -10.50 4.35
CA ALA A 282 -8.35 -11.23 3.51
C ALA A 282 -6.92 -10.67 3.63
N LEU A 283 -6.73 -9.35 3.50
CA LEU A 283 -5.42 -8.69 3.60
C LEU A 283 -4.71 -8.98 4.93
N ASN A 284 -5.44 -8.86 6.04
CA ASN A 284 -4.91 -9.10 7.39
C ASN A 284 -4.58 -10.57 7.63
N SER A 285 -5.30 -11.48 6.97
CA SER A 285 -5.17 -12.91 7.19
C SER A 285 -4.12 -13.56 6.28
N LEU A 286 -3.87 -13.00 5.10
CA LEU A 286 -2.91 -13.53 4.13
C LEU A 286 -1.47 -13.50 4.64
N GLN A 287 -0.70 -14.53 4.27
CA GLN A 287 0.74 -14.55 4.51
C GLN A 287 1.41 -13.37 3.79
N PRO A 288 2.41 -12.69 4.39
CA PRO A 288 3.01 -11.48 3.84
C PRO A 288 3.43 -11.57 2.37
N GLN A 289 4.00 -12.71 1.97
CA GLN A 289 4.48 -12.98 0.61
C GLN A 289 3.38 -13.12 -0.45
N TYR A 290 2.10 -13.22 -0.07
CA TYR A 290 0.97 -13.36 -0.99
C TYR A 290 0.02 -12.16 -0.98
N ARG A 291 0.27 -11.14 -0.13
CA ARG A 291 -0.64 -9.98 -0.01
C ARG A 291 -0.77 -9.17 -1.29
N TYR A 292 0.31 -9.02 -2.06
CA TYR A 292 0.28 -8.31 -3.35
C TYR A 292 -0.65 -8.95 -4.39
N LEU A 293 -0.94 -10.26 -4.27
CA LEU A 293 -1.87 -10.96 -5.15
C LEU A 293 -3.30 -10.46 -4.97
N LEU A 294 -3.65 -9.95 -3.77
CA LEU A 294 -4.96 -9.33 -3.53
C LEU A 294 -5.13 -8.08 -4.40
N VAL A 295 -4.12 -7.19 -4.41
CA VAL A 295 -4.13 -5.99 -5.28
C VAL A 295 -4.23 -6.40 -6.75
N SER A 296 -3.45 -7.40 -7.16
CA SER A 296 -3.43 -7.88 -8.54
C SER A 296 -4.80 -8.42 -8.99
N GLU A 297 -5.50 -9.18 -8.14
CA GLU A 297 -6.81 -9.73 -8.46
C GLU A 297 -7.90 -8.65 -8.47
N ILE A 298 -7.83 -7.64 -7.58
CA ILE A 298 -8.76 -6.51 -7.58
C ILE A 298 -8.57 -5.64 -8.82
N LEU A 299 -7.33 -5.36 -9.24
CA LEU A 299 -7.05 -4.67 -10.50
C LEU A 299 -7.56 -5.46 -11.71
N GLN A 300 -7.40 -6.79 -11.71
CA GLN A 300 -7.97 -7.63 -12.76
C GLN A 300 -9.51 -7.54 -12.81
N GLN A 301 -10.19 -7.47 -11.66
CA GLN A 301 -11.63 -7.24 -11.60
C GLN A 301 -12.00 -5.83 -12.10
N LEU A 302 -11.18 -4.83 -11.80
CA LEU A 302 -11.37 -3.44 -12.23
C LEU A 302 -11.26 -3.32 -13.76
N GLU A 303 -10.22 -3.90 -14.36
CA GLU A 303 -10.03 -3.95 -15.82
C GLU A 303 -11.18 -4.66 -16.55
N ALA A 304 -11.77 -5.68 -15.91
CA ALA A 304 -12.92 -6.40 -16.47
C ALA A 304 -14.20 -5.53 -16.50
N VAL A 305 -14.29 -4.48 -15.68
CA VAL A 305 -15.35 -3.46 -15.77
C VAL A 305 -15.06 -2.56 -16.97
N LYS A 306 -15.77 -2.79 -18.08
CA LYS A 306 -15.68 -1.95 -19.30
C LYS A 306 -16.09 -0.50 -18.99
N SER A 307 -15.70 0.43 -19.89
CA SER A 307 -15.94 1.89 -19.78
C SER A 307 -17.31 2.23 -19.18
N VAL A 308 -17.28 3.16 -18.24
CA VAL A 308 -18.40 3.60 -17.42
C VAL A 308 -19.35 4.53 -18.19
N ALA A 309 -18.91 5.07 -19.34
CA ALA A 309 -19.65 6.06 -20.13
C ALA A 309 -21.06 5.63 -20.57
N ASN A 310 -21.36 4.32 -20.61
CA ASN A 310 -22.70 3.76 -20.88
C ASN A 310 -23.01 2.56 -19.97
N ALA A 311 -22.41 2.51 -18.79
CA ALA A 311 -22.52 1.37 -17.90
C ALA A 311 -23.81 1.44 -17.08
N ASP A 312 -24.50 0.32 -16.93
CA ASP A 312 -25.64 0.18 -16.01
C ASP A 312 -25.20 0.56 -14.59
N ILE A 313 -26.09 1.13 -13.77
CA ILE A 313 -25.78 1.62 -12.41
C ILE A 313 -24.98 0.62 -11.58
N TYR A 314 -25.32 -0.67 -11.69
CA TYR A 314 -24.64 -1.78 -11.04
C TYR A 314 -23.14 -1.89 -11.38
N LYS A 315 -22.74 -1.62 -12.63
CA LYS A 315 -21.33 -1.64 -13.03
C LYS A 315 -20.57 -0.47 -12.42
N ILE A 316 -21.23 0.69 -12.27
CA ILE A 316 -20.67 1.86 -11.59
C ILE A 316 -20.49 1.56 -10.10
N GLU A 317 -21.48 0.94 -9.47
CA GLU A 317 -21.44 0.45 -8.09
C GLU A 317 -20.31 -0.55 -7.87
N LYS A 318 -20.15 -1.54 -8.76
CA LYS A 318 -19.03 -2.49 -8.74
C LYS A 318 -17.69 -1.77 -8.87
N HIS A 319 -17.57 -0.84 -9.81
CA HIS A 319 -16.35 -0.04 -10.01
C HIS A 319 -16.01 0.74 -8.73
N ALA A 320 -16.97 1.50 -8.19
CA ALA A 320 -16.78 2.28 -6.97
C ALA A 320 -16.31 1.43 -5.80
N SER A 321 -16.90 0.25 -5.60
CA SER A 321 -16.50 -0.65 -4.52
C SER A 321 -15.14 -1.31 -4.71
N LEU A 322 -14.77 -1.66 -5.94
CA LEU A 322 -13.42 -2.15 -6.26
C LEU A 322 -12.37 -1.06 -5.98
N VAL A 323 -12.67 0.19 -6.32
CA VAL A 323 -11.80 1.33 -6.01
C VAL A 323 -11.74 1.58 -4.51
N SER A 324 -12.86 1.53 -3.78
CA SER A 324 -12.85 1.64 -2.31
C SER A 324 -12.02 0.54 -1.64
N ILE A 325 -12.02 -0.67 -2.20
CA ILE A 325 -11.15 -1.76 -1.77
C ILE A 325 -9.67 -1.39 -1.99
N LEU A 326 -9.30 -0.93 -3.18
CA LEU A 326 -7.92 -0.51 -3.48
C LEU A 326 -7.45 0.63 -2.57
N ASP A 327 -8.31 1.63 -2.38
CA ASP A 327 -8.04 2.78 -1.51
C ASP A 327 -7.74 2.31 -0.08
N THR A 328 -8.56 1.39 0.44
CA THR A 328 -8.36 0.81 1.78
C THR A 328 -7.09 -0.03 1.87
N ILE A 329 -6.81 -0.89 0.88
CA ILE A 329 -5.66 -1.81 0.90
C ILE A 329 -4.33 -1.05 0.75
N LEU A 330 -4.26 -0.09 -0.16
CA LEU A 330 -3.03 0.64 -0.48
C LEU A 330 -2.69 1.70 0.58
N ASN A 331 -3.69 2.22 1.29
CA ASN A 331 -3.49 3.11 2.44
C ASN A 331 -3.38 2.38 3.78
N ALA A 332 -3.57 1.05 3.83
CA ALA A 332 -3.34 0.28 5.04
C ALA A 332 -1.86 0.29 5.42
N ASN A 333 -1.54 0.31 6.73
CA ASN A 333 -0.15 0.17 7.21
C ASN A 333 0.31 -1.30 7.21
N ILE A 334 0.21 -1.97 6.06
CA ILE A 334 0.52 -3.39 5.87
C ILE A 334 1.44 -3.55 4.65
N PRO A 335 2.67 -4.08 4.80
CA PRO A 335 3.60 -4.30 3.69
C PRO A 335 3.06 -5.24 2.61
N LEU A 336 3.04 -4.77 1.36
CA LEU A 336 2.69 -5.52 0.15
C LEU A 336 3.94 -5.98 -0.62
N VAL A 337 4.80 -6.78 0.02
CA VAL A 337 6.06 -7.26 -0.57
C VAL A 337 5.79 -7.99 -1.89
N GLY A 338 6.49 -7.59 -2.96
CA GLY A 338 6.32 -8.17 -4.31
C GLY A 338 5.38 -7.40 -5.23
N ILE A 339 4.81 -6.27 -4.77
CA ILE A 339 4.01 -5.39 -5.63
C ILE A 339 4.85 -4.74 -6.73
N SER A 340 4.29 -4.68 -7.94
CA SER A 340 4.87 -3.97 -9.07
C SER A 340 4.40 -2.51 -9.05
N VAL A 341 5.11 -1.66 -8.30
CA VAL A 341 4.69 -0.29 -7.98
C VAL A 341 4.34 0.52 -9.24
N LEU A 342 5.18 0.51 -10.27
CA LEU A 342 4.96 1.32 -11.47
C LEU A 342 3.81 0.79 -12.34
N GLU A 343 3.59 -0.53 -12.38
CA GLU A 343 2.46 -1.11 -13.11
C GLU A 343 1.14 -0.78 -12.41
N VAL A 344 1.10 -0.90 -11.08
CA VAL A 344 -0.06 -0.50 -10.27
C VAL A 344 -0.33 1.00 -10.41
N LEU A 345 0.70 1.85 -10.32
CA LEU A 345 0.59 3.29 -10.54
C LEU A 345 0.00 3.61 -11.92
N ASN A 346 0.52 2.99 -12.97
CA ASN A 346 0.04 3.19 -14.33
C ASN A 346 -1.42 2.75 -14.49
N SER A 347 -1.81 1.60 -13.91
CA SER A 347 -3.20 1.13 -13.93
C SER A 347 -4.14 2.11 -13.24
N LEU A 348 -3.82 2.51 -12.00
CA LEU A 348 -4.63 3.45 -11.21
C LEU A 348 -4.78 4.80 -11.92
N PHE A 349 -3.68 5.33 -12.46
CA PHE A 349 -3.69 6.61 -13.17
C PHE A 349 -4.50 6.53 -14.47
N THR A 350 -4.34 5.44 -15.23
CA THR A 350 -5.10 5.23 -16.48
C THR A 350 -6.59 5.14 -16.21
N ASP A 351 -6.99 4.38 -15.17
CA ASP A 351 -8.40 4.26 -14.78
C ASP A 351 -8.97 5.58 -14.25
N LEU A 352 -8.16 6.39 -13.57
CA LEU A 352 -8.57 7.72 -13.09
C LEU A 352 -8.85 8.66 -14.28
N ILE A 353 -7.93 8.74 -15.24
CA ILE A 353 -8.10 9.57 -16.43
C ILE A 353 -9.32 9.11 -17.25
N LYS A 354 -9.48 7.79 -17.42
CA LYS A 354 -10.64 7.21 -18.11
C LYS A 354 -11.95 7.49 -17.37
N SER A 355 -11.98 7.43 -16.05
CA SER A 355 -13.15 7.81 -15.24
C SER A 355 -13.54 9.27 -15.47
N VAL A 356 -12.57 10.19 -15.47
CA VAL A 356 -12.82 11.60 -15.76
C VAL A 356 -13.34 11.81 -17.19
N GLN A 357 -12.85 11.06 -18.17
CA GLN A 357 -13.35 11.07 -19.54
C GLN A 357 -14.80 10.58 -19.65
N ASP A 358 -15.09 9.44 -19.00
CA ASP A 358 -16.40 8.82 -19.02
C ASP A 358 -17.46 9.75 -18.39
N PHE A 359 -17.12 10.41 -17.28
CA PHE A 359 -18.02 11.33 -16.56
C PHE A 359 -17.96 12.79 -17.02
N LYS A 360 -16.96 13.15 -17.85
CA LYS A 360 -16.69 14.50 -18.39
C LYS A 360 -16.49 15.58 -17.32
N ARG A 361 -16.09 15.17 -16.12
CA ARG A 361 -15.76 16.06 -15.00
C ARG A 361 -14.89 15.33 -13.99
N PHE A 362 -13.97 16.05 -13.38
CA PHE A 362 -13.33 15.65 -12.13
C PHE A 362 -14.08 16.25 -10.93
N ARG A 363 -14.38 15.43 -9.91
CA ARG A 363 -15.09 15.85 -8.69
C ARG A 363 -14.13 15.94 -7.50
N ASP A 364 -13.75 17.16 -7.14
CA ASP A 364 -12.88 17.43 -5.98
C ASP A 364 -13.58 17.29 -4.62
N LYS A 365 -14.89 17.54 -4.55
CA LYS A 365 -15.66 17.58 -3.30
C LYS A 365 -16.77 16.55 -3.31
N GLU A 366 -17.01 15.95 -2.15
CA GLU A 366 -18.11 15.03 -1.94
C GLU A 366 -19.45 15.75 -2.16
N PRO A 367 -20.42 15.14 -2.87
CA PRO A 367 -21.74 15.73 -3.04
C PRO A 367 -22.44 15.97 -1.70
N SER A 368 -22.92 17.20 -1.48
CA SER A 368 -23.61 17.56 -0.23
C SER A 368 -25.01 16.94 -0.08
N SER A 369 -25.60 16.46 -1.19
CA SER A 369 -26.92 15.85 -1.20
C SER A 369 -26.80 14.31 -1.29
N PRO A 370 -27.34 13.56 -0.31
CA PRO A 370 -27.35 12.09 -0.36
C PRO A 370 -28.23 11.54 -1.50
N ALA A 371 -29.04 12.38 -2.15
CA ALA A 371 -29.84 11.99 -3.31
C ALA A 371 -29.04 11.97 -4.63
N ASP A 372 -27.84 12.57 -4.67
CA ASP A 372 -26.95 12.51 -5.85
C ASP A 372 -26.14 11.20 -5.85
N THR A 373 -26.83 10.06 -5.96
CA THR A 373 -26.20 8.72 -5.92
C THR A 373 -25.12 8.58 -7.00
N GLN A 374 -25.37 9.10 -8.19
CA GLN A 374 -24.38 9.08 -9.27
C GLN A 374 -23.15 9.93 -8.91
N GLY A 375 -23.35 11.13 -8.36
CA GLY A 375 -22.24 11.96 -7.89
C GLY A 375 -21.41 11.32 -6.78
N ILE A 376 -22.04 10.57 -5.88
CA ILE A 376 -21.35 9.87 -4.79
C ILE A 376 -20.46 8.76 -5.37
N LEU A 377 -20.99 8.00 -6.34
CA LEU A 377 -20.23 6.96 -7.02
C LEU A 377 -19.06 7.54 -7.83
N GLU A 378 -19.30 8.62 -8.58
CA GLU A 378 -18.26 9.34 -9.33
C GLU A 378 -17.13 9.83 -8.40
N TYR A 379 -17.50 10.44 -7.27
CA TYR A 379 -16.56 10.89 -6.25
C TYR A 379 -15.75 9.72 -5.66
N ALA A 380 -16.43 8.63 -5.26
CA ALA A 380 -15.78 7.44 -4.70
C ALA A 380 -14.77 6.81 -5.67
N ILE A 381 -15.08 6.77 -6.98
CA ILE A 381 -14.17 6.27 -8.01
C ILE A 381 -12.98 7.22 -8.17
N GLN A 382 -13.23 8.51 -8.43
CA GLN A 382 -12.16 9.45 -8.80
C GLN A 382 -11.23 9.76 -7.63
N GLN A 383 -11.79 10.05 -6.45
CA GLN A 383 -10.97 10.31 -5.26
C GLN A 383 -10.35 9.03 -4.71
N GLY A 384 -11.05 7.89 -4.74
CA GLY A 384 -10.47 6.62 -4.29
C GLY A 384 -9.26 6.19 -5.15
N LEU A 385 -9.28 6.42 -6.47
CA LEU A 385 -8.12 6.18 -7.34
C LEU A 385 -6.98 7.16 -7.05
N ALA A 386 -7.28 8.45 -6.84
CA ALA A 386 -6.27 9.44 -6.49
C ALA A 386 -5.62 9.13 -5.13
N HIS A 387 -6.42 8.81 -4.11
CA HIS A 387 -5.95 8.40 -2.78
C HIS A 387 -5.18 7.07 -2.83
N SER A 388 -5.57 6.12 -3.68
CA SER A 388 -4.81 4.88 -3.91
C SER A 388 -3.39 5.15 -4.44
N ILE A 389 -3.23 6.16 -5.32
CA ILE A 389 -1.91 6.60 -5.81
C ILE A 389 -1.07 7.18 -4.67
N GLY A 390 -1.66 8.01 -3.81
CA GLY A 390 -1.01 8.49 -2.58
C GLY A 390 -0.63 7.36 -1.62
N GLY A 391 -1.54 6.43 -1.37
CA GLY A 391 -1.32 5.24 -0.53
C GLY A 391 -0.18 4.36 -1.04
N LEU A 392 -0.06 4.20 -2.36
CA LEU A 392 1.05 3.47 -2.96
C LEU A 392 2.42 4.12 -2.66
N ALA A 393 2.49 5.45 -2.57
CA ALA A 393 3.69 6.18 -2.15
C ALA A 393 3.92 6.10 -0.62
N SER A 394 2.89 5.83 0.17
CA SER A 394 2.96 5.73 1.63
C SER A 394 3.76 4.54 2.15
N GLN A 395 4.20 3.60 1.32
CA GLN A 395 5.07 2.49 1.71
C GLN A 395 6.23 2.32 0.73
N THR A 396 7.45 2.12 1.23
CA THR A 396 8.65 2.05 0.39
C THR A 396 9.08 0.59 0.20
N TYR A 397 9.02 0.11 -1.04
CA TYR A 397 9.39 -1.26 -1.44
C TYR A 397 10.80 -1.35 -2.03
N TYR A 398 11.32 -0.23 -2.57
CA TYR A 398 12.69 -0.11 -3.08
C TYR A 398 13.19 1.35 -2.97
N LEU A 399 14.52 1.53 -3.05
CA LEU A 399 15.21 2.78 -2.68
C LEU A 399 14.71 4.02 -3.42
N ASN A 400 14.60 3.98 -4.75
CA ASN A 400 14.24 5.14 -5.59
C ASN A 400 12.74 5.30 -5.85
N GLN A 401 11.89 4.56 -5.13
CA GLN A 401 10.46 4.46 -5.45
C GLN A 401 9.75 5.82 -5.54
N LEU A 402 9.95 6.71 -4.57
CA LEU A 402 9.26 8.00 -4.60
C LEU A 402 9.70 8.86 -5.79
N ASN A 403 10.99 8.81 -6.15
CA ASN A 403 11.48 9.50 -7.35
C ASN A 403 10.88 8.92 -8.63
N ASP A 404 10.73 7.60 -8.70
CA ASP A 404 10.16 6.94 -9.87
C ASP A 404 8.64 7.24 -10.00
N ILE A 405 7.90 7.24 -8.88
CA ILE A 405 6.48 7.64 -8.83
C ILE A 405 6.33 9.12 -9.22
N THR A 406 7.08 10.03 -8.58
CA THR A 406 7.02 11.46 -8.86
C THR A 406 7.45 11.78 -10.28
N GLY A 407 8.55 11.17 -10.75
CA GLY A 407 9.03 11.32 -12.12
C GLY A 407 8.02 10.82 -13.15
N TYR A 408 7.34 9.70 -12.87
CA TYR A 408 6.24 9.21 -13.70
C TYR A 408 5.10 10.23 -13.78
N ILE A 409 4.57 10.71 -12.64
CA ILE A 409 3.47 11.68 -12.60
C ILE A 409 3.87 13.02 -13.25
N ILE A 410 5.10 13.49 -13.02
CA ILE A 410 5.59 14.73 -13.66
C ILE A 410 5.69 14.56 -15.17
N SER A 411 6.12 13.38 -15.66
CA SER A 411 6.19 13.12 -17.09
C SER A 411 4.81 13.18 -17.76
N THR A 412 3.72 12.85 -17.05
CA THR A 412 2.36 12.90 -17.59
C THR A 412 1.83 14.32 -17.72
N LEU A 413 2.40 15.33 -17.04
CA LEU A 413 2.01 16.74 -17.20
C LEU A 413 2.26 17.32 -18.61
N ARG A 414 3.09 16.66 -19.42
CA ARG A 414 3.44 17.04 -20.82
C ARG A 414 3.85 18.52 -20.95
N VAL A 415 4.86 18.92 -20.18
CA VAL A 415 5.39 20.29 -20.18
C VAL A 415 6.01 20.65 -21.54
N GLY A 416 5.75 21.86 -22.03
CA GLY A 416 6.32 22.38 -23.29
C GLY A 416 5.49 22.12 -24.55
N ASN A 417 4.41 21.33 -24.48
CA ASN A 417 3.54 21.03 -25.61
C ASN A 417 2.38 22.02 -25.74
N ASN A 418 2.69 23.31 -25.93
CA ASN A 418 1.72 24.41 -25.92
C ASN A 418 0.70 24.40 -27.08
N SER A 419 0.80 23.46 -28.02
CA SER A 419 -0.12 23.28 -29.16
C SER A 419 -1.18 22.20 -28.92
N ILE A 420 -1.15 21.50 -27.79
CA ILE A 420 -2.12 20.46 -27.45
C ILE A 420 -3.31 21.09 -26.73
N GLU A 421 -4.51 20.99 -27.31
CA GLU A 421 -5.76 21.44 -26.67
C GLU A 421 -6.38 20.35 -25.79
N THR A 422 -6.11 19.08 -26.10
CA THR A 422 -6.63 17.92 -25.36
C THR A 422 -5.58 16.84 -25.15
N ILE A 423 -5.51 16.26 -23.95
CA ILE A 423 -4.66 15.10 -23.61
C ILE A 423 -5.58 13.94 -23.28
N ASP A 424 -5.33 12.80 -23.94
CA ASP A 424 -6.11 11.56 -23.83
C ASP A 424 -7.63 11.70 -24.08
N GLY A 425 -8.15 12.84 -24.54
CA GLY A 425 -9.60 13.10 -24.66
C GLY A 425 -10.15 14.17 -23.71
N LEU A 426 -9.35 14.64 -22.75
CA LEU A 426 -9.71 15.71 -21.80
C LEU A 426 -9.09 17.04 -22.21
N PRO A 427 -9.73 18.19 -21.93
CA PRO A 427 -9.06 19.49 -21.99
C PRO A 427 -7.77 19.47 -21.16
N VAL A 428 -6.67 20.02 -21.69
CA VAL A 428 -5.36 20.00 -21.00
C VAL A 428 -5.44 20.54 -19.58
N LYS A 429 -6.27 21.57 -19.38
CA LYS A 429 -6.54 22.17 -18.07
C LYS A 429 -7.08 21.15 -17.06
N GLU A 430 -8.11 20.40 -17.45
CA GLU A 430 -8.74 19.41 -16.58
C GLU A 430 -7.81 18.22 -16.33
N TYR A 431 -7.13 17.74 -17.38
CA TYR A 431 -6.14 16.67 -17.26
C TYR A 431 -5.05 17.03 -16.25
N ARG A 432 -4.45 18.22 -16.37
CA ARG A 432 -3.38 18.67 -15.47
C ARG A 432 -3.87 18.88 -14.04
N ASN A 433 -5.10 19.35 -13.84
CA ASN A 433 -5.69 19.44 -12.49
C ASN A 433 -5.69 18.08 -11.79
N VAL A 434 -6.13 17.02 -12.48
CA VAL A 434 -6.12 15.64 -11.96
C VAL A 434 -4.70 15.17 -11.64
N VAL A 435 -3.75 15.39 -12.56
CA VAL A 435 -2.34 14.99 -12.37
C VAL A 435 -1.71 15.71 -11.17
N LEU A 436 -1.94 17.02 -11.03
CA LEU A 436 -1.45 17.81 -9.90
C LEU A 436 -2.05 17.34 -8.59
N LYS A 437 -3.33 16.93 -8.58
CA LYS A 437 -3.95 16.34 -7.39
C LYS A 437 -3.29 15.02 -7.00
N CYS A 438 -2.96 14.15 -7.95
CA CYS A 438 -2.19 12.93 -7.66
C CYS A 438 -0.79 13.25 -7.12
N LEU A 439 -0.11 14.25 -7.69
CA LEU A 439 1.22 14.66 -7.25
C LEU A 439 1.20 15.19 -5.80
N ASP A 440 0.20 16.00 -5.46
CA ASP A 440 -0.04 16.52 -4.11
C ASP A 440 -0.26 15.41 -3.07
N LEU A 441 -1.03 14.37 -3.42
CA LEU A 441 -1.25 13.21 -2.55
C LEU A 441 0.03 12.39 -2.34
N VAL A 442 0.85 12.21 -3.38
CA VAL A 442 2.16 11.55 -3.26
C VAL A 442 3.10 12.34 -2.36
N THR A 443 3.13 13.67 -2.49
CA THR A 443 3.88 14.57 -1.61
C THR A 443 3.44 14.42 -0.16
N THR A 444 2.12 14.43 0.10
CA THR A 444 1.55 14.27 1.45
C THR A 444 1.95 12.93 2.08
N ALA A 445 1.92 11.85 1.30
CA ALA A 445 2.31 10.53 1.76
C ALA A 445 3.82 10.43 2.09
N SER A 446 4.66 11.22 1.41
CA SER A 446 6.11 11.26 1.66
C SER A 446 6.47 11.95 2.97
N SER A 447 5.80 13.05 3.32
CA SER A 447 6.10 13.83 4.54
C SER A 447 5.62 13.17 5.82
N THR A 448 4.48 12.47 5.78
CA THR A 448 3.91 11.76 6.95
C THR A 448 4.88 10.71 7.55
N LYS A 449 5.81 10.17 6.75
CA LYS A 449 6.83 9.22 7.20
C LYS A 449 7.98 9.85 7.98
N GLU A 450 8.32 11.10 7.70
CA GLU A 450 9.42 11.78 8.39
C GLU A 450 9.03 12.05 9.85
N SER A 451 7.79 12.47 10.10
CA SER A 451 7.26 12.71 11.45
C SER A 451 7.16 11.46 12.33
N GLN A 452 6.93 10.26 11.75
CA GLN A 452 6.85 9.02 12.53
C GLN A 452 8.22 8.41 12.87
N LYS A 453 9.30 8.82 12.18
CA LYS A 453 10.66 8.36 12.49
C LYS A 453 11.26 9.07 13.70
N GLU A 454 10.95 10.35 13.89
CA GLU A 454 11.45 11.15 15.02
C GLU A 454 10.99 10.58 16.39
N ASP A 455 9.84 9.90 16.44
CA ASP A 455 9.35 9.26 17.67
C ASP A 455 10.06 7.91 18.02
N ILE A 456 10.81 7.32 17.09
CA ILE A 456 11.44 5.98 17.24
C ILE A 456 12.97 6.08 17.45
N GLU A 457 13.57 7.28 17.33
CA GLU A 457 15.01 7.53 17.51
C GLU A 457 15.49 7.45 18.98
N SER A 458 15.30 6.30 19.62
CA SER A 458 15.99 5.95 20.87
C SER A 458 16.64 4.57 20.87
N SER A 459 16.66 3.84 19.74
CA SER A 459 17.38 2.56 19.66
C SER A 459 17.91 2.24 18.26
N ASP A 460 19.23 2.05 18.17
CA ASP A 460 20.07 1.55 17.06
C ASP A 460 20.64 2.57 16.04
N GLU A 461 21.83 3.11 16.39
CA GLU A 461 22.72 3.96 15.57
C GLU A 461 23.36 3.29 14.33
N ASN A 462 22.92 2.11 13.87
CA ASN A 462 23.61 1.36 12.80
C ASN A 462 22.78 1.05 11.55
N THR A 463 21.61 1.67 11.37
CA THR A 463 20.87 1.55 10.11
C THR A 463 21.29 2.68 9.16
N PRO A 464 21.73 2.41 7.91
CA PRO A 464 22.05 3.47 6.97
C PRO A 464 20.81 4.36 6.76
N ILE A 465 20.96 5.65 7.05
CA ILE A 465 19.93 6.68 6.81
C ILE A 465 19.85 6.87 5.30
N TYR A 466 19.05 6.04 4.63
CA TYR A 466 18.64 6.33 3.25
C TYR A 466 17.67 7.50 3.30
N ASN A 467 17.91 8.55 2.53
CA ASN A 467 16.97 9.66 2.40
C ASN A 467 15.78 9.15 1.59
N HIS A 468 14.66 8.87 2.27
CA HIS A 468 13.47 8.29 1.64
C HIS A 468 12.57 9.35 0.99
N ALA A 469 13.03 10.60 0.89
CA ALA A 469 12.29 11.72 0.33
C ALA A 469 12.41 11.81 -1.20
N VAL A 470 11.41 12.42 -1.84
CA VAL A 470 11.49 12.82 -3.25
C VAL A 470 12.67 13.79 -3.40
N THR A 471 13.50 13.57 -4.43
CA THR A 471 14.62 14.45 -4.76
C THR A 471 14.13 15.71 -5.49
N LEU A 472 14.76 16.84 -5.19
CA LEU A 472 14.43 18.13 -5.80
C LEU A 472 14.63 18.11 -7.32
N ASP A 473 15.57 17.31 -7.83
CA ASP A 473 15.81 17.11 -9.26
C ASP A 473 14.60 16.56 -10.01
N ALA A 474 13.75 15.76 -9.35
CA ALA A 474 12.55 15.20 -9.98
C ALA A 474 11.56 16.30 -10.41
N TRP A 475 11.60 17.48 -9.78
CA TRP A 475 10.69 18.61 -10.05
C TRP A 475 11.14 19.50 -11.21
N ILE A 476 12.42 19.50 -11.56
CA ILE A 476 13.00 20.39 -12.58
C ILE A 476 12.26 20.31 -13.93
N PRO A 477 11.91 19.11 -14.46
CA PRO A 477 11.19 19.02 -15.74
C PRO A 477 9.80 19.69 -15.73
N ALA A 478 9.20 19.87 -14.54
CA ALA A 478 7.88 20.47 -14.40
C ALA A 478 7.90 22.01 -14.33
N LEU A 479 9.05 22.64 -14.05
CA LEU A 479 9.14 24.09 -13.80
C LEU A 479 8.66 24.96 -14.96
N GLY A 480 8.74 24.45 -16.19
CA GLY A 480 8.20 25.13 -17.37
C GLY A 480 6.70 25.44 -17.27
N LEU A 481 5.94 24.71 -16.44
CA LEU A 481 4.54 25.02 -16.17
C LEU A 481 4.34 26.39 -15.54
N LEU A 482 5.26 26.86 -14.70
CA LEU A 482 5.16 28.18 -14.05
C LEU A 482 5.18 29.36 -15.03
N THR A 483 5.67 29.14 -16.24
CA THR A 483 5.76 30.18 -17.28
C THR A 483 4.79 29.95 -18.43
N GLU A 484 3.84 29.03 -18.26
CA GLU A 484 2.89 28.69 -19.30
C GLU A 484 1.90 29.83 -19.56
N LYS A 485 1.73 30.19 -20.84
CA LYS A 485 0.92 31.34 -21.25
C LYS A 485 -0.58 31.07 -21.27
N THR A 486 -1.02 29.81 -21.29
CA THR A 486 -2.40 29.42 -21.62
C THR A 486 -3.31 29.28 -20.40
N SER A 487 -2.80 28.87 -19.23
CA SER A 487 -3.64 28.54 -18.06
C SER A 487 -3.03 29.03 -16.75
N SER A 488 -3.63 30.07 -16.14
CA SER A 488 -3.23 30.53 -14.81
C SER A 488 -3.44 29.48 -13.74
N GLU A 489 -4.60 28.81 -13.74
CA GLU A 489 -4.90 27.74 -12.77
C GLU A 489 -3.87 26.60 -12.79
N THR A 490 -3.30 26.27 -13.96
CA THR A 490 -2.22 25.26 -14.04
C THR A 490 -0.95 25.76 -13.36
N ARG A 491 -0.55 27.03 -13.60
CA ARG A 491 0.62 27.64 -12.95
C ARG A 491 0.46 27.65 -11.44
N VAL A 492 -0.68 28.16 -10.99
CA VAL A 492 -1.04 28.32 -9.58
C VAL A 492 -1.15 26.96 -8.90
N GLY A 493 -1.83 25.99 -9.52
CA GLY A 493 -1.96 24.63 -9.00
C GLY A 493 -0.60 23.95 -8.83
N PHE A 494 0.28 24.03 -9.84
CA PHE A 494 1.63 23.47 -9.73
C PHE A 494 2.46 24.18 -8.66
N ALA A 495 2.38 25.51 -8.57
CA ALA A 495 3.07 26.28 -7.54
C ALA A 495 2.61 25.89 -6.13
N PHE A 496 1.31 25.68 -5.90
CA PHE A 496 0.79 25.20 -4.62
C PHE A 496 1.32 23.81 -4.26
N THR A 497 1.31 22.87 -5.21
CA THR A 497 1.85 21.52 -4.97
C THR A 497 3.35 21.54 -4.67
N LEU A 498 4.12 22.40 -5.35
CA LEU A 498 5.55 22.59 -5.09
C LEU A 498 5.79 23.24 -3.72
N VAL A 499 5.02 24.26 -3.35
CA VAL A 499 5.10 24.91 -2.03
C VAL A 499 4.81 23.90 -0.93
N HIS A 500 3.73 23.11 -1.08
CA HIS A 500 3.39 22.06 -0.12
C HIS A 500 4.57 21.08 0.07
N TYR A 501 5.20 20.63 -1.02
CA TYR A 501 6.38 19.77 -0.93
C TYR A 501 7.58 20.43 -0.24
N LEU A 502 7.88 21.69 -0.57
CA LEU A 502 9.00 22.43 0.04
C LEU A 502 8.77 22.64 1.54
N GLU A 503 7.56 22.98 1.96
CA GLU A 503 7.22 23.18 3.36
C GLU A 503 7.19 21.85 4.12
N ALA A 504 6.57 20.81 3.54
CA ALA A 504 6.45 19.51 4.19
C ALA A 504 7.79 18.78 4.38
N THR A 505 8.82 19.16 3.62
CA THR A 505 10.18 18.64 3.75
C THR A 505 11.14 19.64 4.42
N SER A 506 10.64 20.79 4.88
CA SER A 506 11.45 21.76 5.62
C SER A 506 11.61 21.35 7.08
N GLU A 507 12.76 21.67 7.69
CA GLU A 507 12.97 21.44 9.13
C GLU A 507 12.09 22.42 9.92
N ASN A 508 11.04 21.92 10.58
CA ASN A 508 9.95 22.74 11.16
C ASN A 508 10.36 23.62 12.35
N GLU A 509 11.57 23.48 12.89
CA GLU A 509 12.12 24.37 13.89
C GLU A 509 13.60 24.64 13.60
N ILE A 510 13.89 25.72 12.86
CA ILE A 510 15.24 26.27 12.88
C ILE A 510 15.46 26.86 14.27
N ALA A 511 16.12 26.10 15.14
CA ALA A 511 16.79 26.68 16.28
C ALA A 511 17.65 27.83 15.74
N ILE A 512 17.34 29.06 16.13
CA ILE A 512 18.14 30.23 15.74
C ILE A 512 19.49 30.07 16.44
N GLU A 513 20.39 29.37 15.78
CA GLU A 513 21.76 29.19 16.20
C GLU A 513 22.52 30.50 16.02
N PRO A 514 23.61 30.72 16.78
CA PRO A 514 24.39 31.95 16.68
C PRO A 514 25.00 32.17 15.28
N TYR A 515 25.11 31.12 14.47
CA TYR A 515 25.65 31.13 13.12
C TYR A 515 24.75 30.34 12.15
N PRO A 516 24.72 30.70 10.86
CA PRO A 516 23.84 30.10 9.88
C PRO A 516 24.24 28.65 9.54
N LYS A 517 23.24 27.78 9.39
CA LYS A 517 23.42 26.47 8.76
C LYS A 517 23.25 26.59 7.26
N HIS A 518 24.30 26.28 6.51
CA HIS A 518 24.24 26.17 5.06
C HIS A 518 23.63 24.83 4.67
N THR A 519 22.47 24.87 4.03
CA THR A 519 21.67 23.70 3.64
C THR A 519 21.67 23.48 2.13
N LEU A 520 22.01 24.50 1.33
CA LEU A 520 22.04 24.42 -0.13
C LEU A 520 23.34 23.79 -0.63
N ASN A 521 23.49 22.50 -0.33
CA ASN A 521 24.76 21.78 -0.42
C ASN A 521 24.80 20.79 -1.59
N GLN A 522 23.63 20.34 -2.06
CA GLN A 522 23.52 19.35 -3.12
C GLN A 522 23.39 20.03 -4.48
N HIS A 523 24.00 19.43 -5.50
CA HIS A 523 23.99 19.99 -6.85
C HIS A 523 22.56 20.17 -7.40
N GLY A 524 21.66 19.22 -7.11
CA GLY A 524 20.27 19.27 -7.55
C GLY A 524 19.48 20.42 -6.93
N ASP A 525 19.65 20.65 -5.63
CA ASP A 525 19.02 21.75 -4.91
C ASP A 525 19.39 23.10 -5.50
N VAL A 526 20.69 23.30 -5.79
CA VAL A 526 21.21 24.51 -6.45
C VAL A 526 20.62 24.68 -7.84
N MET A 527 20.52 23.59 -8.62
CA MET A 527 19.94 23.62 -9.96
C MET A 527 18.45 23.99 -9.91
N LEU A 528 17.69 23.41 -8.98
CA LEU A 528 16.27 23.72 -8.79
C LEU A 528 16.07 25.19 -8.39
N VAL A 529 16.78 25.66 -7.36
CA VAL A 529 16.68 27.05 -6.88
C VAL A 529 16.95 28.04 -8.01
N ASN A 530 18.04 27.84 -8.76
CA ASN A 530 18.39 28.71 -9.87
C ASN A 530 17.33 28.67 -10.99
N ALA A 531 16.82 27.49 -11.33
CA ALA A 531 15.76 27.35 -12.32
C ALA A 531 14.45 28.00 -11.87
N LEU A 532 14.11 27.91 -10.57
CA LEU A 532 12.94 28.55 -9.97
C LEU A 532 13.07 30.06 -9.95
N HIS A 533 14.22 30.61 -9.55
CA HIS A 533 14.45 32.06 -9.59
C HIS A 533 14.29 32.63 -11.00
N GLN A 534 14.84 31.94 -11.99
CA GLN A 534 14.66 32.32 -13.39
C GLN A 534 13.18 32.21 -13.82
N SER A 535 12.51 31.13 -13.44
CA SER A 535 11.08 30.94 -13.73
C SER A 535 10.22 32.02 -13.08
N ILE A 536 10.54 32.48 -11.87
CA ILE A 536 9.84 33.57 -11.18
C ILE A 536 9.99 34.89 -11.95
N LEU A 537 11.19 35.21 -12.43
CA LEU A 537 11.41 36.41 -13.25
C LEU A 537 10.64 36.36 -14.58
N ASP A 538 10.60 35.20 -15.21
CA ASP A 538 9.86 35.03 -16.45
C ASP A 538 8.33 35.06 -16.20
N TRP A 539 7.88 34.51 -15.07
CA TRP A 539 6.47 34.47 -14.67
C TRP A 539 5.90 35.87 -14.38
N ILE A 540 6.59 36.71 -13.61
CA ILE A 540 6.11 38.09 -13.31
C ILE A 540 5.99 38.96 -14.56
N GLN A 541 6.71 38.63 -15.64
CA GLN A 541 6.69 39.36 -16.91
C GLN A 541 5.58 38.86 -17.86
N LEU A 542 4.83 37.81 -17.49
CA LEU A 542 3.76 37.30 -18.33
C LEU A 542 2.62 38.32 -18.51
N PRO A 543 2.08 38.48 -19.72
CA PRO A 543 1.01 39.44 -20.00
C PRO A 543 -0.34 39.02 -19.42
N ASN A 544 -0.49 37.79 -18.95
CA ASN A 544 -1.73 37.22 -18.40
C ASN A 544 -1.57 36.77 -16.93
N ILE A 545 -0.71 37.46 -16.19
CA ILE A 545 -0.60 37.26 -14.74
C ILE A 545 -1.85 37.80 -14.04
N ASP A 546 -2.34 37.05 -13.06
CA ASP A 546 -3.59 37.28 -12.36
C ASP A 546 -3.38 37.43 -10.84
N VAL A 547 -4.46 37.58 -10.07
CA VAL A 547 -4.38 37.77 -8.61
C VAL A 547 -3.75 36.56 -7.90
N HIS A 548 -4.10 35.35 -8.35
CA HIS A 548 -3.64 34.11 -7.76
C HIS A 548 -2.17 33.81 -8.08
N ASP A 549 -1.70 34.16 -9.28
CA ASP A 549 -0.28 34.07 -9.64
C ASP A 549 0.60 34.90 -8.69
N ILE A 550 0.20 36.15 -8.39
CA ILE A 550 0.97 37.04 -7.51
C ILE A 550 1.09 36.42 -6.10
N GLY A 551 -0.01 35.85 -5.58
CA GLY A 551 0.00 35.11 -4.33
C GLY A 551 0.91 33.87 -4.38
N ALA A 552 0.81 33.08 -5.44
CA ALA A 552 1.58 31.85 -5.62
C ALA A 552 3.10 32.13 -5.73
N ILE A 553 3.51 33.17 -6.47
CA ILE A 553 4.92 33.59 -6.56
C ILE A 553 5.49 33.95 -5.19
N HIS A 554 4.73 34.72 -4.40
CA HIS A 554 5.13 35.06 -3.04
C HIS A 554 5.27 33.81 -2.15
N MET A 555 4.34 32.85 -2.28
CA MET A 555 4.40 31.59 -1.53
C MET A 555 5.62 30.75 -1.92
N VAL A 556 5.93 30.62 -3.22
CA VAL A 556 7.11 29.89 -3.69
C VAL A 556 8.40 30.52 -3.13
N LEU A 557 8.55 31.85 -3.22
CA LEU A 557 9.71 32.56 -2.64
C LEU A 557 9.83 32.33 -1.13
N SER A 558 8.71 32.36 -0.42
CA SER A 558 8.68 32.14 1.02
C SER A 558 9.03 30.70 1.40
N ALA A 559 8.48 29.72 0.68
CA ALA A 559 8.74 28.30 0.92
C ALA A 559 10.21 27.94 0.64
N LEU A 560 10.81 28.47 -0.44
CA LEU A 560 12.25 28.31 -0.72
C LEU A 560 13.10 28.86 0.45
N THR A 561 12.76 30.06 0.92
CA THR A 561 13.46 30.70 2.05
C THR A 561 13.38 29.85 3.31
N ARG A 562 12.21 29.28 3.61
CA ARG A 562 12.03 28.39 4.77
C ARG A 562 12.80 27.07 4.62
N LYS A 563 12.79 26.49 3.42
CA LYS A 563 13.42 25.21 3.12
C LYS A 563 14.95 25.27 3.19
N PHE A 564 15.56 26.31 2.63
CA PHE A 564 17.01 26.41 2.47
C PHE A 564 17.66 27.50 3.34
N GLY A 565 16.86 28.21 4.14
CA GLY A 565 17.33 29.17 5.13
C GLY A 565 18.22 30.26 4.53
N VAL A 566 19.42 30.39 5.11
CA VAL A 566 20.32 31.51 4.88
C VAL A 566 20.87 31.52 3.46
N ASP A 567 21.20 30.35 2.90
CA ASP A 567 21.72 30.25 1.53
C ASP A 567 20.72 30.81 0.51
N GLU A 568 19.46 30.43 0.65
CA GLU A 568 18.41 30.93 -0.23
C GLU A 568 18.10 32.39 0.05
N THR A 569 18.10 32.84 1.32
CA THR A 569 17.91 34.27 1.64
C THR A 569 18.97 35.13 0.95
N ILE A 570 20.24 34.72 1.01
CA ILE A 570 21.36 35.43 0.36
C ILE A 570 21.16 35.47 -1.17
N LYS A 571 20.76 34.36 -1.78
CA LYS A 571 20.51 34.26 -3.23
C LYS A 571 19.25 35.02 -3.68
N ALA A 572 18.22 35.06 -2.84
CA ALA A 572 16.94 35.69 -3.13
C ALA A 572 16.97 37.22 -3.00
N VAL A 573 17.86 37.80 -2.18
CA VAL A 573 17.97 39.27 -2.07
C VAL A 573 18.27 39.95 -3.42
N PRO A 574 19.32 39.55 -4.18
CA PRO A 574 19.53 40.06 -5.54
C PRO A 574 18.32 39.89 -6.47
N LEU A 575 17.61 38.75 -6.38
CA LEU A 575 16.41 38.47 -7.15
C LEU A 575 15.29 39.46 -6.84
N VAL A 576 14.95 39.64 -5.56
CA VAL A 576 13.86 40.51 -5.10
C VAL A 576 14.13 41.96 -5.50
N PHE A 577 15.38 42.42 -5.44
CA PHE A 577 15.74 43.73 -5.95
C PHE A 577 15.72 43.82 -7.48
N LYS A 578 15.96 42.73 -8.20
CA LYS A 578 15.72 42.67 -9.65
C LYS A 578 14.23 42.77 -10.00
N ILE A 579 13.36 42.08 -9.26
CA ILE A 579 11.89 42.21 -9.39
C ILE A 579 11.48 43.68 -9.21
N GLN A 580 12.01 44.34 -8.17
CA GLN A 580 11.78 45.76 -7.94
C GLN A 580 12.29 46.64 -9.10
N GLU A 581 13.47 46.34 -9.65
CA GLU A 581 14.05 47.07 -10.78
C GLU A 581 13.19 46.96 -12.05
N LEU A 582 12.60 45.79 -12.33
CA LEU A 582 11.69 45.58 -13.47
C LEU A 582 10.46 46.51 -13.38
N VAL A 583 9.95 46.74 -12.17
CA VAL A 583 8.87 47.70 -11.91
C VAL A 583 9.36 49.13 -12.14
N LYS A 584 10.52 49.51 -11.57
CA LYS A 584 11.13 50.84 -11.76
C LYS A 584 11.41 51.19 -13.22
N GLN A 585 11.84 50.21 -14.01
CA GLN A 585 12.13 50.35 -15.44
C GLN A 585 10.86 50.27 -16.31
N THR A 586 9.68 50.13 -15.70
CA THR A 586 8.38 50.03 -16.40
C THR A 586 8.31 48.88 -17.41
N LEU A 587 9.10 47.81 -17.20
CA LEU A 587 9.07 46.61 -18.03
C LEU A 587 7.80 45.80 -17.77
N ILE A 588 7.27 45.86 -16.53
CA ILE A 588 5.95 45.35 -16.19
C ILE A 588 4.88 46.33 -16.70
N GLN A 589 4.04 45.85 -17.62
CA GLN A 589 2.95 46.64 -18.20
C GLN A 589 1.80 46.82 -17.20
N HIS A 590 1.10 47.95 -17.28
CA HIS A 590 -0.02 48.36 -16.40
C HIS A 590 0.39 48.70 -14.95
N THR A 591 -0.10 49.85 -14.46
CA THR A 591 0.19 50.36 -13.11
C THR A 591 -0.30 49.42 -12.01
N THR A 592 -1.45 48.75 -12.21
CA THR A 592 -2.00 47.82 -11.22
C THR A 592 -1.11 46.59 -11.02
N ARG A 593 -0.52 46.07 -12.11
CA ARG A 593 0.43 44.95 -12.04
C ARG A 593 1.76 45.38 -11.43
N GLN A 594 2.24 46.58 -11.77
CA GLN A 594 3.42 47.17 -11.13
C GLN A 594 3.24 47.26 -9.60
N ARG A 595 2.07 47.70 -9.11
CA ARG A 595 1.76 47.73 -7.67
C ARG A 595 1.77 46.33 -7.06
N ALA A 596 1.16 45.35 -7.72
CA ALA A 596 1.08 43.96 -7.25
C ALA A 596 2.46 43.29 -7.17
N VAL A 597 3.26 43.37 -8.24
CA VAL A 597 4.63 42.84 -8.28
C VAL A 597 5.52 43.54 -7.26
N ALA A 598 5.42 44.86 -7.12
CA ALA A 598 6.17 45.58 -6.11
C ALA A 598 5.72 45.25 -4.67
N ALA A 599 4.49 44.77 -4.46
CA ALA A 599 4.03 44.34 -3.14
C ALA A 599 4.66 43.00 -2.71
N ILE A 600 4.99 42.09 -3.65
CA ILE A 600 5.73 40.84 -3.37
C ILE A 600 7.02 41.12 -2.60
N VAL A 601 7.75 42.17 -2.98
CA VAL A 601 9.00 42.60 -2.32
C VAL A 601 8.76 42.92 -0.85
N VAL A 602 7.71 43.67 -0.54
CA VAL A 602 7.39 44.11 0.83
C VAL A 602 6.96 42.93 1.69
N GLU A 603 6.09 42.07 1.15
CA GLU A 603 5.60 40.88 1.86
C GLU A 603 6.71 39.87 2.12
N TRP A 604 7.60 39.63 1.14
CA TRP A 604 8.75 38.75 1.32
C TRP A 604 9.72 39.30 2.38
N LEU A 605 10.01 40.61 2.40
CA LEU A 605 10.86 41.22 3.43
C LEU A 605 10.25 41.07 4.84
N SER A 606 8.92 41.24 4.96
CA SER A 606 8.21 41.01 6.21
C SER A 606 8.31 39.54 6.66
N MET A 607 8.14 38.60 5.72
CA MET A 607 8.30 37.16 5.96
C MET A 607 9.72 36.80 6.41
N VAL A 608 10.76 37.31 5.74
CA VAL A 608 12.17 37.12 6.15
C VAL A 608 12.41 37.70 7.55
N GLY A 609 11.89 38.90 7.82
CA GLY A 609 12.00 39.54 9.13
C GLY A 609 11.36 38.69 10.24
N GLY A 610 10.16 38.15 10.00
CA GLY A 610 9.49 37.24 10.93
C GLY A 610 10.23 35.91 11.11
N PHE A 611 10.70 35.32 10.02
CA PHE A 611 11.41 34.04 10.01
C PHE A 611 12.72 34.08 10.83
N TYR A 612 13.50 35.15 10.68
CA TYR A 612 14.75 35.35 11.43
C TYR A 612 14.62 36.18 12.71
N ARG A 613 13.40 36.62 13.06
CA ARG A 613 13.13 37.52 14.21
C ARG A 613 13.92 38.83 14.17
N ILE A 614 14.01 39.45 12.99
CA ILE A 614 14.67 40.73 12.76
C ILE A 614 13.64 41.86 12.89
N ASP A 615 13.43 42.34 14.12
CA ASP A 615 12.42 43.37 14.43
C ASP A 615 12.58 44.65 13.62
N SER A 616 13.81 45.06 13.33
CA SER A 616 14.11 46.24 12.51
C SER A 616 13.59 46.09 11.07
N LEU A 617 13.72 44.90 10.49
CA LEU A 617 13.23 44.58 9.14
C LEU A 617 11.70 44.49 9.09
N ILE A 618 11.08 43.90 10.12
CA ILE A 618 9.62 43.86 10.25
C ILE A 618 9.06 45.29 10.32
N GLN A 619 9.60 46.13 11.21
CA GLN A 619 9.18 47.53 11.36
C GLN A 619 9.38 48.33 10.07
N TYR A 620 10.48 48.10 9.35
CA TYR A 620 10.73 48.74 8.07
C TYR A 620 9.71 48.33 7.01
N ALA A 621 9.46 47.03 6.86
CA ALA A 621 8.48 46.50 5.90
C ALA A 621 7.07 47.02 6.20
N ASP A 622 6.65 47.03 7.47
CA ASP A 622 5.34 47.54 7.90
C ASP A 622 5.19 49.05 7.67
N THR A 623 6.27 49.81 7.90
CA THR A 623 6.30 51.26 7.62
C THR A 623 6.14 51.51 6.13
N LEU A 624 6.88 50.77 5.29
CA LEU A 624 6.81 50.89 3.83
C LEU A 624 5.43 50.45 3.30
N LYS A 625 4.86 49.37 3.84
CA LYS A 625 3.50 48.90 3.52
C LYS A 625 2.46 49.96 3.87
N SER A 626 2.55 50.55 5.06
CA SER A 626 1.65 51.61 5.52
C SER A 626 1.77 52.89 4.69
N GLU A 627 3.00 53.31 4.35
CA GLU A 627 3.25 54.47 3.49
C GLU A 627 2.67 54.26 2.09
N ARG A 628 2.93 53.11 1.46
CA ARG A 628 2.39 52.77 0.14
C ARG A 628 0.87 52.66 0.16
N SER A 629 0.30 52.10 1.22
CA SER A 629 -1.17 51.99 1.37
C SER A 629 -1.82 53.38 1.46
N ARG A 630 -1.23 54.29 2.24
CA ARG A 630 -1.68 55.68 2.35
C ARG A 630 -1.59 56.45 1.03
N LEU A 631 -0.60 56.13 0.20
CA LEU A 631 -0.36 56.77 -1.09
C LEU A 631 -1.12 56.09 -2.25
N ASN A 632 -1.91 55.04 -1.99
CA ASN A 632 -2.56 54.19 -3.01
C ASN A 632 -1.55 53.52 -3.98
N GLU A 633 -0.32 53.28 -3.53
CA GLU A 633 0.74 52.57 -4.26
C GLU A 633 0.83 51.08 -3.88
N TYR A 634 0.07 50.65 -2.87
CA TYR A 634 0.04 49.26 -2.41
C TYR A 634 -1.09 48.48 -3.07
N SER A 635 -0.82 47.23 -3.45
CA SER A 635 -1.83 46.38 -4.07
C SER A 635 -2.70 45.68 -3.02
N PRO A 636 -4.03 45.59 -3.21
CA PRO A 636 -4.91 44.89 -2.29
C PRO A 636 -4.78 43.36 -2.34
N VAL A 637 -3.99 42.80 -3.27
CA VAL A 637 -3.75 41.35 -3.39
C VAL A 637 -3.25 40.73 -2.08
N PHE A 638 -2.60 41.50 -1.20
CA PHE A 638 -2.10 41.04 0.09
C PHE A 638 -2.90 41.57 1.30
N LEU A 639 -4.06 42.20 1.07
CA LEU A 639 -5.00 42.65 2.11
C LEU A 639 -6.07 41.57 2.39
N GLU A 640 -7.07 41.84 3.22
CA GLU A 640 -7.98 40.83 3.81
C GLU A 640 -8.54 39.78 2.81
N PRO A 641 -8.69 38.51 3.23
CA PRO A 641 -9.09 37.40 2.35
C PRO A 641 -10.38 37.64 1.54
N SER A 642 -11.36 38.33 2.14
CA SER A 642 -12.68 38.61 1.55
C SER A 642 -12.62 39.45 0.26
N THR A 643 -11.49 40.14 0.01
CA THR A 643 -11.28 40.95 -1.19
C THR A 643 -10.71 40.18 -2.38
N LYS A 644 -10.17 38.97 -2.17
CA LYS A 644 -9.45 38.19 -3.21
C LYS A 644 -10.34 37.17 -3.93
N ASP A 645 -11.32 36.61 -3.23
CA ASP A 645 -12.16 35.50 -3.74
C ASP A 645 -13.12 35.90 -4.87
N ASN A 646 -13.23 37.19 -5.18
CA ASN A 646 -14.19 37.71 -6.17
C ASN A 646 -13.54 38.20 -7.49
N PHE A 647 -12.21 38.20 -7.60
CA PHE A 647 -11.51 38.81 -8.74
C PHE A 647 -10.34 37.95 -9.23
N ASP A 648 -10.43 37.52 -10.50
CA ASP A 648 -9.33 36.82 -11.16
C ASP A 648 -8.30 37.83 -11.70
N LYS A 649 -8.75 38.91 -12.36
CA LYS A 649 -7.86 39.89 -13.00
C LYS A 649 -7.38 40.95 -12.03
N LEU A 650 -6.09 41.29 -12.12
CA LEU A 650 -5.47 42.35 -11.33
C LEU A 650 -6.13 43.71 -11.58
N GLU A 651 -6.53 43.99 -12.82
CA GLU A 651 -7.15 45.27 -13.19
C GLU A 651 -8.52 45.50 -12.54
N ASP A 652 -9.24 44.43 -12.17
CA ASP A 652 -10.57 44.49 -11.58
C ASP A 652 -10.53 44.78 -10.07
N LEU A 653 -9.40 44.54 -9.40
CA LEU A 653 -9.21 44.84 -7.97
C LEU A 653 -9.24 46.34 -7.66
N GLU A 654 -8.69 47.15 -8.57
CA GLU A 654 -8.59 48.60 -8.37
C GLU A 654 -8.81 49.36 -9.70
N PRO A 655 -10.01 49.31 -10.29
CA PRO A 655 -10.25 49.81 -11.65
C PRO A 655 -9.98 51.32 -11.81
N ASN A 656 -10.06 52.08 -10.71
CA ASN A 656 -9.90 53.53 -10.70
C ASN A 656 -8.51 53.99 -10.21
N ASN A 657 -7.63 53.08 -9.76
CA ASN A 657 -6.34 53.46 -9.20
C ASN A 657 -5.24 53.43 -10.27
N THR A 658 -4.86 54.60 -10.77
CA THR A 658 -3.79 54.79 -11.76
C THR A 658 -2.46 55.20 -11.14
N THR A 659 -2.33 55.19 -9.81
CA THR A 659 -1.13 55.66 -9.12
C THR A 659 0.05 54.71 -9.40
N PRO A 660 1.20 55.20 -9.91
CA PRO A 660 2.41 54.40 -10.07
C PRO A 660 3.05 54.09 -8.72
N VAL A 661 3.99 53.15 -8.69
CA VAL A 661 4.80 52.88 -7.48
C VAL A 661 5.99 53.82 -7.49
N ASP A 662 6.09 54.69 -6.48
CA ASP A 662 7.19 55.64 -6.31
C ASP A 662 8.02 55.31 -5.06
N LYS A 663 7.40 54.71 -4.04
CA LYS A 663 8.06 54.28 -2.80
C LYS A 663 8.54 52.84 -2.91
N PHE A 664 9.86 52.69 -2.97
CA PHE A 664 10.56 51.41 -3.12
C PHE A 664 11.41 51.09 -1.89
N ALA A 665 11.66 49.80 -1.67
CA ALA A 665 12.58 49.35 -0.63
C ALA A 665 14.01 49.82 -0.94
N ASP A 666 14.69 50.34 0.07
CA ASP A 666 16.09 50.75 0.02
C ASP A 666 16.98 49.54 0.29
N ARG A 667 17.70 49.13 -0.76
CA ARG A 667 18.62 47.99 -0.70
C ARG A 667 19.68 48.14 0.38
N LYS A 668 20.26 49.32 0.55
CA LYS A 668 21.34 49.52 1.53
C LYS A 668 20.84 49.33 2.95
N LEU A 669 19.64 49.84 3.24
CA LEU A 669 19.04 49.73 4.55
C LEU A 669 18.63 48.28 4.86
N VAL A 670 18.03 47.57 3.89
CA VAL A 670 17.68 46.15 4.02
C VAL A 670 18.92 45.30 4.26
N VAL A 671 19.98 45.50 3.47
CA VAL A 671 21.26 44.79 3.64
C VAL A 671 21.87 45.08 5.00
N GLN A 672 21.83 46.34 5.46
CA GLN A 672 22.32 46.70 6.79
C GLN A 672 21.56 45.94 7.90
N MET A 673 20.22 45.83 7.82
CA MET A 673 19.42 45.11 8.82
C MET A 673 19.71 43.60 8.79
N LEU A 674 19.78 43.00 7.59
CA LEU A 674 20.08 41.58 7.44
C LEU A 674 21.49 41.23 7.94
N SER A 675 22.46 42.08 7.65
CA SER A 675 23.84 41.87 8.09
C SER A 675 24.05 42.21 9.55
N LYS A 676 23.40 43.22 10.14
CA LYS A 676 23.68 43.66 11.52
C LYS A 676 22.78 43.04 12.58
N ASP A 677 21.51 42.85 12.26
CA ASP A 677 20.50 42.44 13.22
C ASP A 677 20.08 40.97 13.03
N GLY A 678 20.46 40.34 11.91
CA GLY A 678 20.11 38.97 11.55
C GLY A 678 21.14 37.90 11.92
N PRO A 679 20.69 36.64 12.13
CA PRO A 679 21.56 35.47 12.36
C PRO A 679 22.08 34.88 11.04
N LEU A 680 22.45 35.75 10.09
CA LEU A 680 22.86 35.35 8.73
C LEU A 680 24.38 35.36 8.55
N ARG A 681 25.12 35.84 9.56
CA ARG A 681 26.57 36.01 9.51
C ARG A 681 27.29 34.74 9.90
N ASP A 682 28.25 34.34 9.06
CA ASP A 682 29.18 33.25 9.36
C ASP A 682 30.07 33.61 10.54
N GLU A 683 30.60 32.59 11.24
CA GLU A 683 31.51 32.78 12.38
C GLU A 683 32.74 33.61 12.03
N ASP A 684 33.23 33.44 10.80
CA ASP A 684 34.41 34.13 10.29
C ASP A 684 34.11 35.58 9.80
N ASP A 685 32.84 35.98 9.65
CA ASP A 685 32.43 37.32 9.19
C ASP A 685 32.04 38.24 10.37
N THR A 686 33.03 38.55 11.21
CA THR A 686 32.81 39.33 12.44
C THR A 686 32.26 40.74 12.18
N GLU A 687 32.62 41.35 11.04
CA GLU A 687 32.17 42.71 10.67
C GLU A 687 30.93 42.71 9.77
N GLY A 688 30.51 41.56 9.22
CA GLY A 688 29.37 41.43 8.30
C GLY A 688 29.68 41.87 6.87
N THR A 689 30.93 42.19 6.55
CA THR A 689 31.34 42.79 5.27
C THR A 689 31.26 41.82 4.10
N ASP A 690 31.50 40.53 4.34
CA ASP A 690 31.38 39.50 3.30
C ASP A 690 29.90 39.26 2.96
N LEU A 691 29.05 39.14 3.99
CA LEU A 691 27.61 39.05 3.82
C LEU A 691 27.04 40.29 3.12
N GLU A 692 27.43 41.50 3.52
CA GLU A 692 27.02 42.75 2.85
C GLU A 692 27.39 42.73 1.36
N THR A 693 28.58 42.23 1.02
CA THR A 693 29.05 42.12 -0.38
C THR A 693 28.16 41.16 -1.18
N LYS A 694 27.87 39.97 -0.63
CA LYS A 694 26.97 38.97 -1.26
C LYS A 694 25.57 39.54 -1.48
N LEU A 695 24.98 40.18 -0.48
CA LEU A 695 23.64 40.75 -0.55
C LEU A 695 23.53 41.97 -1.48
N MET A 696 24.65 42.66 -1.77
CA MET A 696 24.70 43.81 -2.67
C MET A 696 24.95 43.47 -4.15
N MET A 697 25.27 42.22 -4.49
CA MET A 697 25.52 41.78 -5.88
C MET A 697 24.32 42.03 -6.81
N GLU A 698 24.54 42.55 -8.00
CA GLU A 698 23.46 42.71 -8.99
C GLU A 698 23.06 41.36 -9.59
N TRP A 699 21.75 41.11 -9.72
CA TRP A 699 21.23 39.89 -10.32
C TRP A 699 21.77 39.71 -11.74
N GLY A 700 22.39 38.56 -12.01
CA GLY A 700 22.96 38.25 -13.33
C GLY A 700 24.30 38.94 -13.65
N SER A 701 24.92 39.64 -12.69
CA SER A 701 26.29 40.15 -12.83
C SER A 701 27.33 39.02 -12.83
N ASP A 702 28.54 39.30 -13.34
CA ASP A 702 29.64 38.32 -13.31
C ASP A 702 29.98 37.89 -11.87
N ASP A 703 29.94 38.82 -10.92
CA ASP A 703 30.16 38.54 -9.49
C ASP A 703 29.07 37.62 -8.92
N TYR A 704 27.80 37.86 -9.26
CA TYR A 704 26.68 36.99 -8.91
C TYR A 704 26.82 35.58 -9.51
N ILE A 705 27.18 35.49 -10.80
CA ILE A 705 27.35 34.19 -11.49
C ILE A 705 28.54 33.42 -10.91
N ASN A 706 29.63 34.10 -10.55
CA ASN A 706 30.78 33.48 -9.91
C ASN A 706 30.45 32.98 -8.50
N HIS A 707 29.68 33.75 -7.74
CA HIS A 707 29.16 33.31 -6.45
C HIS A 707 28.22 32.11 -6.59
N ASP A 708 27.31 32.11 -7.57
CA ASP A 708 26.42 30.98 -7.86
C ASP A 708 27.19 29.69 -8.23
N ARG A 709 28.28 29.82 -8.99
CA ARG A 709 29.15 28.68 -9.33
C ARG A 709 29.85 28.08 -8.12
N SER A 710 30.11 28.87 -7.07
CA SER A 710 30.77 28.40 -5.86
C SER A 710 29.95 27.32 -5.12
N TYR A 711 28.62 27.41 -5.19
CA TYR A 711 27.70 26.39 -4.69
C TYR A 711 27.77 25.07 -5.50
N ARG A 712 28.19 25.10 -6.77
CA ARG A 712 28.24 23.91 -7.65
C ARG A 712 29.50 23.05 -7.49
N ILE A 713 30.56 23.54 -6.85
CA ILE A 713 31.91 22.91 -6.85
C ILE A 713 32.10 21.86 -5.74
N ARG A 714 31.14 21.67 -4.81
CA ARG A 714 31.19 20.55 -3.84
C ARG A 714 30.85 19.23 -4.54
N THR A 715 31.81 18.67 -5.28
CA THR A 715 31.66 17.40 -6.00
C THR A 715 31.28 16.25 -5.07
N SER A 716 30.04 15.81 -5.20
CA SER A 716 29.52 14.43 -5.03
C SER A 716 30.49 13.43 -4.40
N ARG A 717 30.43 13.25 -3.08
CA ARG A 717 30.75 11.96 -2.46
C ARG A 717 29.47 11.21 -2.17
N ASN A 718 28.95 10.52 -3.19
CA ASN A 718 28.08 9.38 -2.95
C ASN A 718 28.22 8.28 -4.02
N LEU A 719 29.47 7.91 -4.31
CA LEU A 719 29.79 6.75 -5.17
C LEU A 719 29.50 5.40 -4.48
N ASN A 720 29.18 5.40 -3.18
CA ASN A 720 28.88 4.19 -2.42
C ASN A 720 27.42 3.72 -2.56
N ASP A 721 26.48 4.63 -2.88
CA ASP A 721 25.06 4.30 -3.07
C ASP A 721 24.72 3.76 -4.47
N LEU A 722 25.67 3.85 -5.42
CA LEU A 722 25.54 3.29 -6.78
C LEU A 722 25.99 1.83 -6.90
N LYS A 723 26.42 1.17 -5.82
CA LYS A 723 26.61 -0.28 -5.84
C LYS A 723 25.25 -0.95 -5.68
N ALA A 724 24.76 -1.56 -6.76
CA ALA A 724 23.68 -2.54 -6.69
C ALA A 724 24.06 -3.64 -5.68
N LYS A 725 23.51 -3.57 -4.47
CA LYS A 725 23.57 -4.67 -3.51
C LYS A 725 22.50 -5.67 -3.93
N LEU A 726 22.94 -6.74 -4.58
CA LEU A 726 22.12 -7.93 -4.75
C LEU A 726 21.66 -8.37 -3.36
N ALA A 727 20.35 -8.29 -3.10
CA ALA A 727 19.75 -8.84 -1.90
C ALA A 727 19.95 -10.36 -1.92
N THR A 728 20.89 -10.87 -1.11
CA THR A 728 20.94 -12.30 -0.82
C THR A 728 19.76 -12.67 0.08
N PRO A 729 18.99 -13.71 -0.26
CA PRO A 729 17.82 -14.09 0.49
C PRO A 729 18.20 -14.80 1.80
N TRP A 730 17.61 -14.30 2.90
CA TRP A 730 17.24 -15.06 4.10
C TRP A 730 18.27 -16.03 4.69
N THR A 731 18.94 -15.59 5.75
CA THR A 731 19.20 -16.44 6.92
C THR A 731 19.26 -15.54 8.15
N HIS A 732 18.33 -15.67 9.09
CA HIS A 732 18.64 -15.82 10.51
C HIS A 732 17.37 -16.23 11.26
N THR A 733 17.23 -17.53 11.44
CA THR A 733 16.57 -18.13 12.59
C THR A 733 17.44 -17.82 13.81
N GLU A 734 16.92 -17.05 14.75
CA GLU A 734 17.60 -16.80 16.02
C GLU A 734 17.59 -18.08 16.87
N VAL A 735 18.76 -18.70 17.00
CA VAL A 735 19.05 -19.63 18.09
C VAL A 735 19.99 -18.91 19.05
N THR A 736 19.47 -18.61 20.22
CA THR A 736 20.18 -18.04 21.36
C THR A 736 21.30 -18.97 21.85
N ARG A 737 22.56 -18.50 21.81
CA ARG A 737 23.65 -19.03 22.64
C ARG A 737 24.58 -17.92 23.11
N ASN A 738 24.56 -17.70 24.43
CA ASN A 738 25.51 -16.91 25.20
C ASN A 738 26.91 -17.55 25.20
N GLU A 739 27.96 -16.81 24.85
CA GLU A 739 29.30 -16.87 25.49
C GLU A 739 30.08 -15.56 25.20
N PRO A 740 30.87 -15.02 26.16
CA PRO A 740 31.63 -13.78 25.99
C PRO A 740 33.09 -14.07 25.57
N GLY A 741 33.46 -13.72 24.34
CA GLY A 741 34.83 -13.88 23.84
C GLY A 741 35.27 -12.68 22.99
N LYS A 742 36.26 -11.94 23.50
CA LYS A 742 36.93 -10.80 22.85
C LYS A 742 37.22 -11.04 21.36
N LYS A 743 36.68 -10.20 20.47
CA LYS A 743 37.17 -10.09 19.09
C LYS A 743 38.14 -8.92 18.98
N GLN A 744 39.42 -9.27 18.76
CA GLN A 744 40.45 -8.35 18.29
C GLN A 744 40.12 -7.89 16.87
N THR A 745 40.13 -6.58 16.65
CA THR A 745 40.05 -5.95 15.33
C THR A 745 41.37 -6.17 14.58
N ILE A 746 41.30 -6.79 13.41
CA ILE A 746 42.43 -7.00 12.50
C ILE A 746 42.64 -5.71 11.70
N ARG A 747 43.82 -5.09 11.81
CA ARG A 747 44.22 -3.91 11.04
C ARG A 747 44.52 -4.30 9.58
N VAL A 748 44.06 -3.45 8.66
CA VAL A 748 44.05 -3.63 7.19
C VAL A 748 45.45 -3.53 6.56
N GLU A 749 46.51 -3.26 7.33
CA GLU A 749 47.87 -3.20 6.80
C GLU A 749 48.48 -4.58 6.45
N ASN A 750 48.01 -5.69 7.05
CA ASN A 750 48.62 -7.02 6.83
C ASN A 750 48.11 -7.79 5.60
N LEU A 751 47.11 -7.27 4.88
CA LEU A 751 46.56 -7.91 3.66
C LEU A 751 47.27 -7.46 2.38
N LYS A 752 47.95 -6.30 2.41
CA LYS A 752 48.73 -5.79 1.26
C LYS A 752 50.09 -6.50 1.12
N GLU A 753 50.73 -6.90 2.22
CA GLU A 753 51.99 -7.64 2.17
C GLU A 753 51.81 -9.12 1.78
N ALA A 754 50.63 -9.71 2.03
CA ALA A 754 50.33 -11.09 1.62
C ALA A 754 49.97 -11.24 0.13
N LEU A 755 49.57 -10.15 -0.56
CA LEU A 755 49.19 -10.17 -1.98
C LEU A 755 50.30 -9.73 -2.94
N ILE A 756 51.42 -9.19 -2.44
CA ILE A 756 52.56 -8.76 -3.27
C ILE A 756 53.63 -9.87 -3.37
N GLY A 757 53.56 -10.91 -2.53
CA GLY A 757 54.54 -12.01 -2.47
C GLY A 757 54.29 -13.22 -3.38
N GLN A 758 53.29 -13.21 -4.29
CA GLN A 758 52.94 -14.38 -5.12
C GLN A 758 53.00 -14.15 -6.65
N THR A 759 53.87 -13.26 -7.11
CA THR A 759 54.17 -13.13 -8.54
C THR A 759 55.66 -12.87 -8.77
N GLN A 760 56.51 -13.86 -8.47
CA GLN A 760 57.82 -14.07 -9.11
C GLN A 760 58.43 -15.38 -8.61
N GLN A 761 58.91 -16.20 -9.57
CA GLN A 761 59.45 -17.58 -9.44
C GLN A 761 58.34 -18.64 -9.32
N GLN A 762 58.13 -19.58 -10.25
CA GLN A 762 59.10 -20.38 -10.98
C GLN A 762 58.61 -20.76 -12.39
N GLN A 763 59.44 -20.46 -13.39
CA GLN A 763 59.66 -21.33 -14.54
C GLN A 763 60.66 -22.40 -14.12
N ASN A 764 60.53 -23.58 -14.73
CA ASN A 764 61.45 -24.73 -14.76
C ASN A 764 61.18 -25.90 -13.79
N ASP A 765 60.74 -26.97 -14.45
CA ASP A 765 61.26 -28.33 -14.38
C ASP A 765 60.67 -29.39 -13.42
N VAL A 766 59.92 -30.28 -14.08
CA VAL A 766 60.19 -31.73 -14.21
C VAL A 766 59.67 -32.68 -13.12
N SER A 767 58.54 -33.29 -13.50
CA SER A 767 58.20 -34.72 -13.44
C SER A 767 57.89 -35.41 -12.11
N GLY A 768 56.69 -36.00 -12.07
CA GLY A 768 56.30 -36.99 -11.05
C GLY A 768 54.84 -37.45 -11.15
N ILE A 769 54.45 -38.03 -12.31
CA ILE A 769 53.60 -39.23 -12.48
C ILE A 769 52.32 -39.31 -11.59
N GLN A 770 51.14 -39.04 -12.17
CA GLN A 770 50.13 -40.03 -12.62
C GLN A 770 49.51 -40.95 -11.54
N SER A 771 48.22 -40.74 -11.29
CA SER A 771 47.14 -41.73 -11.11
C SER A 771 45.89 -40.96 -10.63
N LEU A 772 44.66 -41.10 -11.12
CA LEU A 772 43.97 -42.08 -11.97
C LEU A 772 42.65 -41.43 -12.47
N THR A 773 42.35 -41.62 -13.76
CA THR A 773 41.03 -41.80 -14.44
C THR A 773 39.85 -40.83 -14.16
N ASN A 774 39.37 -40.04 -15.14
CA ASN A 774 38.56 -40.36 -16.34
C ASN A 774 37.16 -40.96 -16.09
N ALA A 775 36.12 -40.13 -16.28
CA ALA A 775 34.90 -40.34 -17.09
C ALA A 775 33.99 -39.11 -16.84
N CYS A 776 33.38 -38.38 -17.78
CA CYS A 776 32.96 -38.69 -19.15
C CYS A 776 32.70 -37.35 -19.90
N LEU A 777 33.08 -37.27 -21.19
CA LEU A 777 32.40 -36.64 -22.36
C LEU A 777 31.88 -35.18 -22.24
N GLY A 778 32.11 -34.21 -23.14
CA GLY A 778 32.75 -34.16 -24.46
C GLY A 778 32.26 -32.93 -25.26
N LYS A 779 33.20 -32.30 -26.01
CA LYS A 779 33.06 -31.51 -27.27
C LYS A 779 32.48 -30.06 -27.28
N ARG A 780 33.40 -29.07 -27.23
CA ARG A 780 33.76 -27.94 -28.18
C ARG A 780 32.81 -27.54 -29.35
N PRO A 781 32.96 -26.36 -30.03
CA PRO A 781 33.91 -25.21 -29.85
C PRO A 781 33.37 -23.76 -30.09
N ASN A 782 34.27 -22.79 -29.84
CA ASN A 782 34.41 -21.38 -30.27
C ASN A 782 33.63 -20.86 -31.50
N GLU A 783 33.18 -19.60 -31.42
CA GLU A 783 33.36 -18.62 -32.51
C GLU A 783 33.39 -17.16 -32.01
N THR A 784 34.24 -16.38 -32.65
CA THR A 784 34.70 -15.02 -32.32
C THR A 784 33.82 -13.93 -32.93
N VAL A 785 33.67 -12.84 -32.18
CA VAL A 785 33.02 -11.58 -32.58
C VAL A 785 33.75 -10.90 -33.73
N SER A 786 33.04 -10.50 -34.79
CA SER A 786 33.46 -9.39 -35.66
C SER A 786 32.29 -8.65 -36.34
N ASP A 787 32.23 -7.35 -36.04
CA ASP A 787 31.85 -6.21 -36.88
C ASP A 787 30.42 -6.08 -37.47
N MET A 788 29.57 -5.43 -36.66
CA MET A 788 28.18 -5.01 -36.92
C MET A 788 28.05 -3.88 -37.97
N SER A 789 29.18 -3.33 -38.44
CA SER A 789 29.24 -2.23 -39.41
C SER A 789 28.95 -2.66 -40.85
N SER A 790 29.07 -3.95 -41.16
CA SER A 790 28.78 -4.53 -42.50
C SER A 790 27.30 -4.90 -42.72
N LEU A 791 26.50 -4.98 -41.65
CA LEU A 791 25.09 -5.39 -41.68
C LEU A 791 24.11 -4.23 -41.88
N LEU A 792 24.56 -2.99 -41.64
CA LEU A 792 23.75 -1.78 -41.79
C LEU A 792 23.74 -1.21 -43.21
N GLN A 793 24.57 -1.76 -44.12
CA GLN A 793 24.66 -1.29 -45.50
C GLN A 793 23.80 -2.08 -46.49
N SER A 794 23.08 -3.12 -46.02
CA SER A 794 22.24 -3.98 -46.87
C SER A 794 20.74 -3.86 -46.62
N LEU A 795 20.28 -2.86 -45.86
CA LEU A 795 18.85 -2.71 -45.49
C LEU A 795 18.20 -1.39 -45.92
N SER A 796 18.84 -0.61 -46.80
CA SER A 796 18.20 0.54 -47.45
C SER A 796 17.94 0.25 -48.92
N LEU A 797 16.66 0.16 -49.28
CA LEU A 797 16.01 0.38 -50.60
C LEU A 797 15.01 -0.73 -50.92
N ASP A 798 13.73 -0.47 -50.68
CA ASP A 798 12.66 -0.82 -51.63
C ASP A 798 11.37 -0.05 -51.26
N THR A 799 11.27 1.15 -51.82
CA THR A 799 10.02 1.81 -52.16
C THR A 799 10.13 2.16 -53.64
N ASP A 800 9.45 1.44 -54.53
CA ASP A 800 8.28 2.00 -55.24
C ASP A 800 7.69 1.11 -56.37
N ILE A 801 6.35 1.17 -56.45
CA ILE A 801 5.47 1.19 -57.65
C ILE A 801 4.76 -0.10 -58.16
N SER A 802 3.45 -0.10 -57.84
CA SER A 802 2.24 -0.41 -58.64
C SER A 802 1.86 -1.84 -59.04
N LYS A 803 0.67 -2.26 -58.57
CA LYS A 803 -0.56 -2.32 -59.40
C LYS A 803 -1.81 -2.25 -58.54
#